data_AF-A0A2A2Q4N2-F1
#
_entry.id   AF-A0A2A2Q4N2-F1
#
_cell.length_a   1.000
_cell.length_b   1.000
_cell.length_c   1.000
_cell.angle_alpha   90.00
_cell.angle_beta   90.00
_cell.angle_gamma   90.00
#
_symmetry.space_group_name_H-M   'P 1'
#
loop_
_entity.id
_entity.type
_entity.pdbx_description
1 polymer ?
#
loop_
_entity_poly.entity_id
_entity_poly.type
_entity_poly.pdbx_seq_one_letter_code
_entity_poly.pdbx_strand_id
1 'polypeptide(L)'
;MSAPLHESVLDFLRHRGLTGTKCGCNEGDCGACSVLLVEPDGTLRSVNSCLAFVHAFAGREIRTVEGIGSADAPHPVQTAMVACHGSQCGYCTPGVIASMTEAWHRDEAPDDAAISDQLCGNLCRCTGYRPIREAMGKARLERDSKETWDAWMKPGAAVPPPASSHVGDGLFLRPAMIGDAIAFKKQHPGAVYVAGATELAVLVNKRHLRPDVMISLDGIRELAVIRRHEDAWEIGAGARLTDIQDALGGEYPALDEMFRWFASRQIRHRATLGGNLATASPIGDSAPVLMALDAMLLLVSPEGEREVAIEEFFSGYRRTLLRPDELIRAIRIPRGVEGRTAFFKVSKRREMDISIVSAGIRVATDEAGLVTEARLAFGGVAATPVRATAVEAAMIGRPLAGHDDLLDLLEHAFTPLSDVRGSAVYRRAVVRGLFEKFLADEPAEAAVFQATFSGGSGMPHESAKGHVSGAARYVGDVALSRPMLEVWAIRSKVACGTLESLDLSAVRSSPGIAAVLTAADIPGSNNSGPVRHDEPLLAEHEIDFHGQAIALVVGESLEACRLAAEKAVVTIAERPPPTVPRGTPPRVTIIFAPISPGTLPRAAATVTTTRSEPLSRSREMSCQEVIGNFSPRADSGVATAGRDGEFRKRWNGYRFKT
;
A
#
# COMPACT_ATOMS: atom_id res chain seq x y z
N MET A 1 -25.07 9.67 15.63
CA MET A 1 -24.07 10.57 15.03
C MET A 1 -23.94 10.22 13.56
N SER A 2 -23.91 11.21 12.68
CA SER A 2 -23.63 11.01 11.25
C SER A 2 -22.13 10.71 11.08
N ALA A 3 -21.79 9.72 10.25
CA ALA A 3 -20.40 9.40 9.90
C ALA A 3 -19.82 10.50 8.99
N PRO A 4 -18.62 11.04 9.27
CA PRO A 4 -17.91 11.95 8.35
C PRO A 4 -17.82 11.37 6.93
N LEU A 5 -17.76 12.24 5.91
CA LEU A 5 -17.78 11.83 4.50
C LEU A 5 -16.62 10.87 4.14
N HIS A 6 -15.45 11.10 4.76
CA HIS A 6 -14.20 10.37 4.56
C HIS A 6 -13.90 9.40 5.72
N GLU A 7 -14.86 9.14 6.62
CA GLU A 7 -14.65 8.17 7.71
C GLU A 7 -14.41 6.77 7.11
N SER A 8 -13.34 6.13 7.56
CA SER A 8 -13.04 4.75 7.19
C SER A 8 -13.92 3.77 7.97
N VAL A 9 -14.20 2.59 7.42
CA VAL A 9 -14.89 1.51 8.13
C VAL A 9 -14.14 1.16 9.43
N LEU A 10 -12.80 1.21 9.40
CA LEU A 10 -11.97 0.99 10.58
C LEU A 10 -12.33 1.96 11.71
N ASP A 11 -12.31 3.27 11.42
CA ASP A 11 -12.56 4.30 12.42
C ASP A 11 -14.00 4.21 12.92
N PHE A 12 -14.96 4.01 12.01
CA PHE A 12 -16.37 3.86 12.34
C PHE A 12 -16.67 2.70 13.30
N LEU A 13 -16.03 1.54 13.08
CA LEU A 13 -16.15 0.37 13.95
C LEU A 13 -15.57 0.67 15.33
N ARG A 14 -14.36 1.24 15.35
CA ARG A 14 -13.62 1.54 16.59
C ARG A 14 -14.32 2.60 17.43
N HIS A 15 -14.85 3.66 16.81
CA HIS A 15 -15.66 4.71 17.47
C HIS A 15 -16.96 4.16 18.09
N ARG A 16 -17.42 2.98 17.66
CA ARG A 16 -18.58 2.27 18.22
C ARG A 16 -18.21 1.22 19.27
N GLY A 17 -16.93 1.14 19.64
CA GLY A 17 -16.44 0.20 20.65
C GLY A 17 -16.08 -1.18 20.11
N LEU A 18 -16.24 -1.45 18.82
CA LEU A 18 -15.77 -2.66 18.14
C LEU A 18 -14.28 -2.48 17.81
N THR A 19 -13.45 -2.63 18.83
CA THR A 19 -12.03 -2.31 18.76
C THR A 19 -11.14 -3.50 18.39
N GLY A 20 -11.69 -4.69 18.15
CA GLY A 20 -10.92 -5.88 17.77
C GLY A 20 -10.12 -5.64 16.50
N THR A 21 -10.71 -5.00 15.50
CA THR A 21 -10.00 -4.52 14.30
C THR A 21 -9.06 -3.36 14.64
N LYS A 22 -7.80 -3.45 14.20
CA LYS A 22 -6.72 -2.53 14.62
C LYS A 22 -6.21 -1.62 13.50
N CYS A 23 -5.79 -0.42 13.86
CA CYS A 23 -5.03 0.48 12.97
C CYS A 23 -3.53 0.21 13.13
N GLY A 24 -2.86 -0.27 12.07
CA GLY A 24 -1.41 -0.48 12.05
C GLY A 24 -0.68 0.55 11.18
N CYS A 25 -1.00 0.59 9.88
CA CYS A 25 -0.37 1.51 8.92
C CYS A 25 -1.33 2.57 8.35
N ASN A 26 -2.64 2.31 8.31
CA ASN A 26 -3.64 3.17 7.67
C ASN A 26 -3.44 3.41 6.15
N GLU A 27 -2.80 2.47 5.44
CA GLU A 27 -2.58 2.51 3.98
C GLU A 27 -2.71 1.14 3.29
N GLY A 28 -3.33 0.17 3.94
CA GLY A 28 -3.54 -1.18 3.39
C GLY A 28 -2.34 -2.13 3.43
N ASP A 29 -1.15 -1.68 3.81
CA ASP A 29 0.08 -2.50 3.76
C ASP A 29 0.17 -3.58 4.86
N CYS A 30 -0.33 -3.30 6.07
CA CYS A 30 -0.09 -4.18 7.23
C CYS A 30 -1.16 -5.26 7.48
N GLY A 31 -2.36 -5.12 6.91
CA GLY A 31 -3.48 -6.05 7.14
C GLY A 31 -4.05 -6.13 8.56
N ALA A 32 -3.55 -5.39 9.55
CA ALA A 32 -4.09 -5.42 10.93
C ALA A 32 -5.56 -4.96 11.03
N CYS A 33 -6.02 -4.21 10.03
CA CYS A 33 -7.38 -3.72 9.90
C CYS A 33 -8.30 -4.65 9.08
N SER A 34 -7.86 -5.87 8.74
CA SER A 34 -8.66 -6.75 7.88
C SER A 34 -9.97 -7.14 8.55
N VAL A 35 -11.04 -7.09 7.77
CA VAL A 35 -12.40 -7.54 8.11
C VAL A 35 -12.93 -8.37 6.95
N LEU A 36 -13.99 -9.14 7.15
CA LEU A 36 -14.65 -9.87 6.07
C LEU A 36 -15.81 -9.04 5.52
N LEU A 37 -15.79 -8.75 4.22
CA LEU A 37 -16.97 -8.35 3.46
C LEU A 37 -17.74 -9.62 3.09
N VAL A 38 -19.03 -9.67 3.45
CA VAL A 38 -19.94 -10.75 3.05
C VAL A 38 -20.67 -10.30 1.79
N GLU A 39 -20.40 -10.96 0.67
CA GLU A 39 -21.06 -10.68 -0.60
C GLU A 39 -22.50 -11.25 -0.62
N PRO A 40 -23.40 -10.74 -1.48
CA PRO A 40 -24.79 -11.21 -1.55
C PRO A 40 -24.95 -12.70 -1.87
N ASP A 41 -23.98 -13.30 -2.54
CA ASP A 41 -23.92 -14.73 -2.86
C ASP A 41 -23.36 -15.60 -1.71
N GLY A 42 -22.95 -14.97 -0.61
CA GLY A 42 -22.32 -15.61 0.54
C GLY A 42 -20.80 -15.72 0.45
N THR A 43 -20.18 -15.26 -0.63
CA THR A 43 -18.71 -15.24 -0.75
C THR A 43 -18.13 -14.31 0.31
N LEU A 44 -17.14 -14.81 1.05
CA LEU A 44 -16.40 -14.02 2.03
C LEU A 44 -15.14 -13.45 1.40
N ARG A 45 -14.91 -12.16 1.59
CA ARG A 45 -13.72 -11.47 1.08
C ARG A 45 -13.05 -10.68 2.18
N SER A 46 -11.81 -11.00 2.51
CA SER A 46 -11.05 -10.14 3.43
C SER A 46 -10.74 -8.81 2.75
N VAL A 47 -10.94 -7.69 3.45
CA VAL A 47 -10.69 -6.33 2.93
C VAL A 47 -10.04 -5.45 3.99
N ASN A 48 -9.23 -4.47 3.58
CA ASN A 48 -8.64 -3.51 4.50
C ASN A 48 -9.67 -2.42 4.88
N SER A 49 -10.23 -2.50 6.10
CA SER A 49 -11.22 -1.53 6.57
C SER A 49 -10.69 -0.09 6.66
N CYS A 50 -9.37 0.11 6.75
CA CYS A 50 -8.74 1.43 6.75
C CYS A 50 -8.78 2.15 5.39
N LEU A 51 -9.00 1.43 4.29
CA LEU A 51 -9.10 1.99 2.93
C LEU A 51 -10.55 2.03 2.42
N ALA A 52 -11.50 1.57 3.23
CA ALA A 52 -12.90 1.49 2.89
C ALA A 52 -13.64 2.67 3.51
N PHE A 53 -14.20 3.58 2.71
CA PHE A 53 -15.07 4.64 3.24
C PHE A 53 -16.42 4.03 3.67
N VAL A 54 -16.90 4.39 4.86
CA VAL A 54 -18.17 3.89 5.41
C VAL A 54 -19.32 4.09 4.43
N HIS A 55 -19.36 5.24 3.76
CA HIS A 55 -20.40 5.58 2.79
C HIS A 55 -20.41 4.64 1.57
N ALA A 56 -19.28 4.05 1.18
CA ALA A 56 -19.22 3.05 0.11
C ALA A 56 -19.79 1.68 0.53
N PHE A 57 -19.96 1.46 1.83
CA PHE A 57 -20.42 0.21 2.45
C PHE A 57 -21.87 0.26 2.92
N ALA A 58 -22.62 1.31 2.58
CA ALA A 58 -24.06 1.34 2.79
C ALA A 58 -24.71 0.11 2.13
N GLY A 59 -25.60 -0.59 2.86
CA GLY A 59 -26.25 -1.80 2.37
C GLY A 59 -25.38 -3.06 2.31
N ARG A 60 -24.10 -2.99 2.69
CA ARG A 60 -23.18 -4.13 2.72
C ARG A 60 -22.99 -4.66 4.13
N GLU A 61 -22.60 -5.92 4.22
CA GLU A 61 -22.40 -6.61 5.48
C GLU A 61 -20.93 -6.91 5.73
N ILE A 62 -20.49 -6.67 6.97
CA ILE A 62 -19.11 -6.89 7.41
C ILE A 62 -19.11 -7.80 8.64
N ARG A 63 -18.15 -8.72 8.72
CA ARG A 63 -17.80 -9.46 9.93
C ARG A 63 -16.43 -9.01 10.42
N THR A 64 -16.37 -8.50 11.65
CA THR A 64 -15.12 -8.22 12.35
C THR A 64 -14.62 -9.48 13.06
N VAL A 65 -13.44 -9.42 13.70
CA VAL A 65 -12.92 -10.55 14.47
C VAL A 65 -13.89 -11.01 15.57
N GLU A 66 -14.61 -10.07 16.18
CA GLU A 66 -15.62 -10.36 17.21
C GLU A 66 -16.83 -11.11 16.63
N GLY A 67 -17.17 -10.84 15.36
CA GLY A 67 -18.25 -11.52 14.64
C GLY A 67 -17.84 -12.85 14.01
N ILE A 68 -16.54 -13.12 13.88
CA ILE A 68 -16.01 -14.40 13.39
C ILE A 68 -16.13 -15.49 14.48
N GLY A 69 -15.86 -15.14 15.72
CA GLY A 69 -15.95 -16.06 16.86
C GLY A 69 -15.44 -15.42 18.14
N SER A 70 -15.82 -16.00 19.28
CA SER A 70 -15.50 -15.47 20.61
C SER A 70 -14.49 -16.36 21.34
N ALA A 71 -14.07 -15.95 22.54
CA ALA A 71 -13.20 -16.78 23.38
C ALA A 71 -13.88 -18.08 23.85
N ASP A 72 -15.21 -18.07 23.99
CA ASP A 72 -16.02 -19.20 24.45
C ASP A 72 -16.52 -20.08 23.29
N ALA A 73 -16.75 -19.48 22.12
CA ALA A 73 -17.11 -20.17 20.89
C ALA A 73 -16.18 -19.73 19.75
N PRO A 74 -14.92 -20.20 19.75
CA PRO A 74 -13.94 -19.80 18.75
C PRO A 74 -14.18 -20.49 17.42
N HIS A 75 -13.97 -19.75 16.34
CA HIS A 75 -13.85 -20.29 14.99
C HIS A 75 -12.61 -21.22 14.91
N PRO A 76 -12.61 -22.31 14.10
CA PRO A 76 -11.46 -23.21 13.94
C PRO A 76 -10.12 -22.50 13.71
N VAL A 77 -10.10 -21.45 12.88
CA VAL A 77 -8.88 -20.63 12.69
C VAL A 77 -8.38 -19.94 13.97
N GLN A 78 -9.27 -19.49 14.86
CA GLN A 78 -8.91 -18.88 16.14
C GLN A 78 -8.32 -19.95 17.08
N THR A 79 -8.93 -21.13 17.12
CA THR A 79 -8.44 -22.29 17.89
C THR A 79 -7.05 -22.71 17.43
N ALA A 80 -6.85 -22.87 16.12
CA ALA A 80 -5.57 -23.25 15.54
C ALA A 80 -4.49 -22.19 15.83
N MET A 81 -4.83 -20.90 15.71
CA MET A 81 -3.89 -19.80 15.99
C MET A 81 -3.39 -19.81 17.45
N VAL A 82 -4.25 -20.17 18.41
CA VAL A 82 -3.84 -20.35 19.82
C VAL A 82 -2.99 -21.62 19.97
N ALA A 83 -3.44 -22.74 19.42
CA ALA A 83 -2.78 -24.04 19.57
C ALA A 83 -1.38 -24.08 18.93
N CYS A 84 -1.16 -23.36 17.84
CA CYS A 84 0.12 -23.30 17.14
C CYS A 84 1.03 -22.15 17.63
N HIS A 85 0.68 -21.46 18.71
CA HIS A 85 1.43 -20.29 19.22
C HIS A 85 1.58 -19.17 18.18
N GLY A 86 0.57 -19.00 17.32
CA GLY A 86 0.55 -18.02 16.23
C GLY A 86 0.37 -16.56 16.68
N SER A 87 0.21 -16.31 17.99
CA SER A 87 0.05 -14.97 18.55
C SER A 87 1.00 -14.70 19.70
N GLN A 88 1.78 -13.62 19.60
CA GLN A 88 2.61 -13.06 20.69
C GLN A 88 2.00 -11.75 21.20
N CYS A 89 2.39 -10.59 20.66
CA CYS A 89 1.84 -9.29 21.09
C CYS A 89 0.34 -9.12 20.81
N GLY A 90 -0.20 -9.90 19.86
CA GLY A 90 -1.63 -9.95 19.53
C GLY A 90 -2.16 -8.87 18.58
N TYR A 91 -1.41 -7.79 18.32
CA TYR A 91 -1.94 -6.63 17.60
C TYR A 91 -2.30 -6.92 16.13
N CYS A 92 -1.53 -7.76 15.44
CA CYS A 92 -1.84 -8.19 14.06
C CYS A 92 -2.88 -9.31 13.99
N THR A 93 -3.11 -10.02 15.10
CA THR A 93 -3.85 -11.28 15.13
C THR A 93 -5.29 -11.15 14.61
N PRO A 94 -6.09 -10.12 14.98
CA PRO A 94 -7.42 -9.92 14.43
C PRO A 94 -7.49 -9.87 12.91
N GLY A 95 -6.57 -9.12 12.28
CA GLY A 95 -6.50 -9.00 10.84
C GLY A 95 -6.05 -10.30 10.16
N VAL A 96 -5.15 -11.06 10.79
CA VAL A 96 -4.74 -12.39 10.32
C VAL A 96 -5.92 -13.37 10.40
N ILE A 97 -6.69 -13.37 11.49
CA ILE A 97 -7.88 -14.21 11.65
C ILE A 97 -8.88 -13.95 10.52
N ALA A 98 -9.17 -12.69 10.18
CA ALA A 98 -10.06 -12.38 9.05
C ALA A 98 -9.56 -13.02 7.73
N SER A 99 -8.27 -12.89 7.41
CA SER A 99 -7.68 -13.50 6.20
C SER A 99 -7.72 -15.05 6.24
N MET A 100 -7.46 -15.64 7.41
CA MET A 100 -7.51 -17.09 7.59
C MET A 100 -8.95 -17.61 7.45
N THR A 101 -9.93 -16.91 8.01
CA THR A 101 -11.35 -17.28 7.94
C THR A 101 -11.82 -17.30 6.49
N GLU A 102 -11.55 -16.24 5.72
CA GLU A 102 -11.87 -16.23 4.29
C GLU A 102 -11.37 -17.51 3.59
N ALA A 103 -10.09 -17.83 3.77
CA ALA A 103 -9.52 -18.99 3.12
C ALA A 103 -10.04 -20.31 3.69
N TRP A 104 -10.43 -20.38 4.97
CA TRP A 104 -11.05 -21.56 5.56
C TRP A 104 -12.40 -21.90 4.95
N HIS A 105 -13.16 -20.90 4.52
CA HIS A 105 -14.45 -21.10 3.85
C HIS A 105 -14.32 -21.52 2.38
N ARG A 106 -13.15 -21.31 1.74
CA ARG A 106 -12.88 -21.80 0.39
C ARG A 106 -12.65 -23.31 0.33
N ASP A 107 -13.02 -23.93 -0.77
CA ASP A 107 -13.01 -25.38 -0.93
C ASP A 107 -11.70 -25.95 -1.49
N GLU A 108 -10.84 -25.10 -2.04
CA GLU A 108 -9.52 -25.55 -2.50
C GLU A 108 -8.70 -26.16 -1.35
N ALA A 109 -7.84 -27.12 -1.63
CA ALA A 109 -6.88 -27.57 -0.62
C ALA A 109 -5.81 -26.48 -0.41
N PRO A 110 -5.31 -26.25 0.82
CA PRO A 110 -4.21 -25.34 1.03
C PRO A 110 -2.91 -25.94 0.49
N ASP A 111 -2.23 -25.23 -0.41
CA ASP A 111 -0.81 -25.43 -0.65
C ASP A 111 0.00 -24.27 -0.06
N ASP A 112 1.33 -24.40 -0.08
CA ASP A 112 2.23 -23.39 0.49
C ASP A 112 2.15 -22.05 -0.24
N ALA A 113 1.84 -22.06 -1.54
CA ALA A 113 1.70 -20.85 -2.35
C ALA A 113 0.38 -20.12 -2.02
N ALA A 114 -0.73 -20.85 -1.89
CA ALA A 114 -2.04 -20.35 -1.50
C ALA A 114 -2.04 -19.80 -0.06
N ILE A 115 -1.35 -20.46 0.87
CA ILE A 115 -1.13 -19.92 2.23
C ILE A 115 -0.33 -18.62 2.16
N SER A 116 0.72 -18.57 1.35
CA SER A 116 1.55 -17.36 1.18
C SER A 116 0.74 -16.21 0.59
N ASP A 117 -0.02 -16.46 -0.47
CA ASP A 117 -0.86 -15.47 -1.12
C ASP A 117 -1.94 -14.91 -0.19
N GLN A 118 -2.61 -15.79 0.58
CA GLN A 118 -3.64 -15.36 1.52
C GLN A 118 -3.08 -14.51 2.68
N LEU A 119 -1.87 -14.82 3.17
CA LEU A 119 -1.27 -14.17 4.33
C LEU A 119 -0.33 -13.01 3.98
N CYS A 120 0.05 -12.82 2.70
CA CYS A 120 1.06 -11.83 2.31
C CYS A 120 0.68 -10.39 2.72
N GLY A 121 -0.62 -10.08 2.79
CA GLY A 121 -1.14 -8.78 3.21
C GLY A 121 -1.19 -8.55 4.72
N ASN A 122 -0.75 -9.50 5.55
CA ASN A 122 -0.78 -9.40 7.00
C ASN A 122 0.64 -9.37 7.57
N LEU A 123 1.08 -8.22 8.07
CA LEU A 123 2.41 -8.08 8.65
C LEU A 123 2.42 -8.44 10.15
N CYS A 124 3.39 -9.26 10.53
CA CYS A 124 3.67 -9.61 11.92
C CYS A 124 5.14 -9.33 12.24
N ARG A 125 5.38 -8.58 13.33
CA ARG A 125 6.74 -8.24 13.77
C ARG A 125 7.30 -9.19 14.83
N CYS A 126 6.46 -10.04 15.42
CA CYS A 126 6.83 -10.83 16.61
C CYS A 126 7.07 -12.31 16.30
N THR A 127 6.21 -12.94 15.49
CA THR A 127 6.16 -14.42 15.41
C THR A 127 7.11 -15.04 14.39
N GLY A 128 7.65 -14.24 13.47
CA GLY A 128 8.40 -14.76 12.32
C GLY A 128 7.55 -15.57 11.33
N TYR A 129 6.22 -15.43 11.37
CA TYR A 129 5.22 -16.04 10.49
C TYR A 129 5.08 -17.57 10.54
N ARG A 130 6.13 -18.34 10.81
CA ARG A 130 6.09 -19.81 10.89
C ARG A 130 4.86 -20.34 11.66
N PRO A 131 4.61 -19.98 12.94
CA PRO A 131 3.46 -20.54 13.68
C PRO A 131 2.10 -20.13 13.11
N ILE A 132 2.02 -18.99 12.41
CA ILE A 132 0.80 -18.52 11.75
C ILE A 132 0.50 -19.38 10.52
N ARG A 133 1.52 -19.69 9.73
CA ARG A 133 1.40 -20.58 8.56
C ARG A 133 0.98 -21.99 8.98
N GLU A 134 1.59 -22.52 10.04
CA GLU A 134 1.20 -23.80 10.63
C GLU A 134 -0.26 -23.79 11.11
N ALA A 135 -0.69 -22.73 11.81
CA ALA A 135 -2.09 -22.57 12.22
C ALA A 135 -3.05 -22.58 11.03
N MET A 136 -2.68 -21.91 9.94
CA MET A 136 -3.49 -21.84 8.73
C MET A 136 -3.60 -23.22 8.06
N GLY A 137 -2.48 -23.90 7.88
CA GLY A 137 -2.46 -25.27 7.34
C GLY A 137 -3.30 -26.22 8.20
N LYS A 138 -3.12 -26.19 9.53
CA LYS A 138 -3.88 -27.03 10.47
C LYS A 138 -5.38 -26.75 10.39
N ALA A 139 -5.80 -25.49 10.48
CA ALA A 139 -7.22 -25.13 10.43
C ALA A 139 -7.88 -25.57 9.11
N ARG A 140 -7.16 -25.49 7.99
CA ARG A 140 -7.67 -25.89 6.67
C ARG A 140 -7.84 -27.40 6.50
N LEU A 141 -7.14 -28.20 7.30
CA LEU A 141 -7.32 -29.66 7.34
C LEU A 141 -8.47 -30.07 8.28
N GLU A 142 -8.74 -29.29 9.34
CA GLU A 142 -9.79 -29.56 10.33
C GLU A 142 -11.10 -28.82 9.96
N ARG A 143 -11.95 -29.46 9.13
CA ARG A 143 -13.20 -28.87 8.60
C ARG A 143 -14.52 -29.54 9.04
N ASP A 144 -14.51 -30.39 10.05
CA ASP A 144 -15.71 -31.14 10.51
C ASP A 144 -16.92 -30.27 10.89
N SER A 145 -16.71 -28.98 11.18
CA SER A 145 -17.76 -28.01 11.53
C SER A 145 -18.07 -27.01 10.42
N LYS A 146 -17.58 -27.24 9.19
CA LYS A 146 -17.73 -26.31 8.06
C LYS A 146 -19.15 -25.88 7.82
N GLU A 147 -20.09 -26.82 7.74
CA GLU A 147 -21.48 -26.53 7.40
C GLU A 147 -22.13 -25.58 8.41
N THR A 148 -21.76 -25.72 9.69
CA THR A 148 -22.26 -24.84 10.77
C THR A 148 -21.72 -23.42 10.62
N TRP A 149 -20.42 -23.29 10.34
CA TRP A 149 -19.78 -21.98 10.17
C TRP A 149 -20.16 -21.31 8.85
N ASP A 150 -20.31 -22.07 7.76
CA ASP A 150 -20.85 -21.55 6.50
C ASP A 150 -22.27 -21.00 6.72
N ALA A 151 -23.11 -21.71 7.49
CA ALA A 151 -24.44 -21.22 7.84
C ALA A 151 -24.40 -19.95 8.70
N TRP A 152 -23.47 -19.85 9.65
CA TRP A 152 -23.24 -18.65 10.46
C TRP A 152 -22.80 -17.44 9.64
N MET A 153 -22.00 -17.68 8.59
CA MET A 153 -21.45 -16.64 7.73
C MET A 153 -22.39 -16.22 6.59
N LYS A 154 -23.57 -16.83 6.47
CA LYS A 154 -24.56 -16.42 5.46
C LYS A 154 -24.92 -14.94 5.60
N PRO A 155 -25.11 -14.24 4.46
CA PRO A 155 -25.52 -12.86 4.48
C PRO A 155 -26.91 -12.73 5.09
N GLY A 156 -27.13 -11.63 5.81
CA GLY A 156 -28.44 -11.19 6.26
C GLY A 156 -29.31 -10.70 5.12
N ALA A 157 -30.48 -10.14 5.47
CA ALA A 157 -31.37 -9.56 4.48
C ALA A 157 -30.70 -8.38 3.75
N ALA A 158 -30.75 -8.39 2.42
CA ALA A 158 -30.18 -7.32 1.61
C ALA A 158 -30.88 -5.99 1.90
N VAL A 159 -30.09 -4.95 2.18
CA VAL A 159 -30.57 -3.59 2.39
C VAL A 159 -30.09 -2.73 1.23
N PRO A 160 -30.97 -2.18 0.38
CA PRO A 160 -30.53 -1.34 -0.72
C PRO A 160 -29.84 -0.08 -0.18
N PRO A 161 -28.66 0.31 -0.70
CA PRO A 161 -28.02 1.57 -0.31
C PRO A 161 -28.87 2.76 -0.78
N PRO A 162 -28.84 3.89 -0.06
CA PRO A 162 -29.42 5.13 -0.57
C PRO A 162 -28.63 5.65 -1.77
N ALA A 163 -29.33 6.29 -2.73
CA ALA A 163 -28.71 6.86 -3.93
C ALA A 163 -27.63 7.91 -3.62
N SER A 164 -27.75 8.60 -2.47
CA SER A 164 -26.73 9.52 -1.98
C SER A 164 -26.65 9.55 -0.45
N SER A 165 -25.59 10.12 0.09
CA SER A 165 -25.45 10.45 1.51
C SER A 165 -24.87 11.85 1.65
N HIS A 166 -25.45 12.65 2.55
CA HIS A 166 -25.06 14.03 2.80
C HIS A 166 -24.47 14.17 4.20
N VAL A 167 -23.35 14.89 4.32
CA VAL A 167 -22.68 15.17 5.61
C VAL A 167 -22.26 16.63 5.63
N GLY A 168 -23.04 17.48 6.29
CA GLY A 168 -22.91 18.94 6.11
C GLY A 168 -23.13 19.28 4.63
N ASP A 169 -22.18 20.01 4.04
CA ASP A 169 -22.16 20.33 2.60
C ASP A 169 -21.55 19.23 1.73
N GLY A 170 -21.00 18.17 2.34
CA GLY A 170 -20.36 17.07 1.64
C GLY A 170 -21.37 16.06 1.05
N LEU A 171 -21.03 15.46 -0.09
CA LEU A 171 -21.88 14.52 -0.83
C LEU A 171 -21.14 13.25 -1.23
N PHE A 172 -21.73 12.10 -0.91
CA PHE A 172 -21.37 10.80 -1.48
C PHE A 172 -22.49 10.32 -2.40
N LEU A 173 -22.26 10.33 -3.71
CA LEU A 173 -23.22 9.92 -4.74
C LEU A 173 -22.99 8.45 -5.16
N ARG A 174 -24.07 7.69 -5.36
CA ARG A 174 -24.04 6.29 -5.80
C ARG A 174 -24.91 6.11 -7.06
N PRO A 175 -24.44 6.59 -8.24
CA PRO A 175 -25.16 6.39 -9.50
C PRO A 175 -25.28 4.90 -9.85
N ALA A 176 -26.36 4.55 -10.54
CA ALA A 176 -26.56 3.20 -11.08
C ALA A 176 -26.08 3.07 -12.55
N MET A 177 -25.97 4.19 -13.27
CA MET A 177 -25.63 4.24 -14.69
C MET A 177 -24.37 5.07 -14.93
N ILE A 178 -23.58 4.70 -15.95
CA ILE A 178 -22.39 5.45 -16.38
C ILE A 178 -22.75 6.89 -16.77
N GLY A 179 -23.84 7.06 -17.53
CA GLY A 179 -24.30 8.38 -17.98
C GLY A 179 -24.57 9.35 -16.84
N ASP A 180 -25.20 8.89 -15.75
CA ASP A 180 -25.48 9.71 -14.57
C ASP A 180 -24.20 10.14 -13.86
N ALA A 181 -23.23 9.23 -13.75
CA ALA A 181 -21.92 9.52 -13.14
C ALA A 181 -21.18 10.62 -13.92
N ILE A 182 -21.13 10.51 -15.24
CA ILE A 182 -20.47 11.48 -16.13
C ILE A 182 -21.20 12.82 -16.12
N ALA A 183 -22.53 12.81 -16.26
CA ALA A 183 -23.34 14.02 -16.24
C ALA A 183 -23.16 14.79 -14.92
N PHE A 184 -23.15 14.06 -13.80
CA PHE A 184 -22.93 14.66 -12.49
C PHE A 184 -21.50 15.24 -12.36
N LYS A 185 -20.47 14.51 -12.81
CA LYS A 185 -19.07 14.98 -12.82
C LYS A 185 -18.87 16.23 -13.68
N LYS A 186 -19.59 16.34 -14.81
CA LYS A 186 -19.58 17.53 -15.67
C LYS A 186 -20.14 18.75 -14.95
N GLN A 187 -21.22 18.58 -14.17
CA GLN A 187 -21.80 19.64 -13.34
C GLN A 187 -20.94 19.97 -12.11
N HIS A 188 -20.14 19.00 -11.64
CA HIS A 188 -19.29 19.13 -10.46
C HIS A 188 -17.83 18.76 -10.80
N PRO A 189 -17.08 19.60 -11.53
CA PRO A 189 -15.72 19.26 -11.98
C PRO A 189 -14.76 18.90 -10.84
N GLY A 190 -14.99 19.40 -9.63
CA GLY A 190 -14.21 19.06 -8.42
C GLY A 190 -14.53 17.70 -7.78
N ALA A 191 -15.62 17.02 -8.19
CA ALA A 191 -16.02 15.73 -7.64
C ALA A 191 -15.01 14.62 -7.97
N VAL A 192 -14.77 13.69 -7.06
CA VAL A 192 -13.78 12.62 -7.27
C VAL A 192 -14.48 11.27 -7.45
N TYR A 193 -14.12 10.53 -8.49
CA TYR A 193 -14.59 9.16 -8.65
C TYR A 193 -13.96 8.23 -7.61
N VAL A 194 -14.76 7.32 -7.07
CA VAL A 194 -14.30 6.30 -6.13
C VAL A 194 -14.87 4.93 -6.50
N ALA A 195 -13.99 3.95 -6.68
CA ALA A 195 -14.35 2.53 -6.79
C ALA A 195 -13.81 1.80 -5.54
N GLY A 196 -12.78 0.98 -5.72
CA GLY A 196 -12.06 0.29 -4.64
C GLY A 196 -11.47 1.17 -3.54
N ALA A 197 -11.27 2.46 -3.82
CA ALA A 197 -10.64 3.46 -2.94
C ALA A 197 -9.19 3.18 -2.52
N THR A 198 -8.54 2.14 -3.06
CA THR A 198 -7.19 1.71 -2.64
C THR A 198 -6.07 2.73 -2.91
N GLU A 199 -6.29 3.69 -3.81
CA GLU A 199 -5.42 4.87 -3.99
C GLU A 199 -5.98 6.09 -3.25
N LEU A 200 -7.27 6.39 -3.45
CA LEU A 200 -7.92 7.58 -2.90
C LEU A 200 -7.87 7.62 -1.37
N ALA A 201 -8.14 6.50 -0.70
CA ALA A 201 -8.11 6.43 0.75
C ALA A 201 -6.70 6.59 1.30
N VAL A 202 -5.64 6.16 0.59
CA VAL A 202 -4.26 6.48 0.98
C VAL A 202 -4.02 7.98 0.90
N LEU A 203 -4.51 8.66 -0.13
CA LEU A 203 -4.42 10.12 -0.23
C LEU A 203 -5.22 10.82 0.87
N VAL A 204 -6.39 10.30 1.25
CA VAL A 204 -7.17 10.83 2.39
C VAL A 204 -6.43 10.61 3.71
N ASN A 205 -5.87 9.43 3.94
CA ASN A 205 -5.27 9.04 5.21
C ASN A 205 -3.87 9.64 5.42
N LYS A 206 -3.04 9.65 4.37
CA LYS A 206 -1.61 10.01 4.43
C LYS A 206 -1.29 11.36 3.83
N ARG A 207 -2.10 11.82 2.87
CA ARG A 207 -1.94 13.14 2.22
C ARG A 207 -3.06 14.11 2.56
N HIS A 208 -4.02 13.67 3.36
CA HIS A 208 -5.08 14.52 3.89
C HIS A 208 -5.95 15.20 2.84
N LEU A 209 -6.07 14.55 1.68
CA LEU A 209 -7.05 14.96 0.69
C LEU A 209 -8.46 14.87 1.32
N ARG A 210 -9.29 15.88 1.05
CA ARG A 210 -10.67 15.96 1.53
C ARG A 210 -11.58 16.41 0.39
N PRO A 211 -11.99 15.48 -0.49
CA PRO A 211 -12.97 15.81 -1.53
C PRO A 211 -14.33 16.03 -0.86
N ASP A 212 -14.96 17.17 -1.14
CA ASP A 212 -16.31 17.46 -0.63
C ASP A 212 -17.38 16.64 -1.37
N VAL A 213 -17.07 16.17 -2.58
CA VAL A 213 -17.98 15.36 -3.40
C VAL A 213 -17.26 14.13 -3.93
N MET A 214 -17.82 12.96 -3.64
CA MET A 214 -17.34 11.67 -4.14
C MET A 214 -18.44 10.94 -4.92
N ILE A 215 -18.09 10.40 -6.09
CA ILE A 215 -18.99 9.66 -6.98
C ILE A 215 -18.57 8.19 -6.98
N SER A 216 -19.38 7.34 -6.37
CA SER A 216 -19.09 5.91 -6.29
C SER A 216 -19.42 5.19 -7.59
N LEU A 217 -18.43 4.50 -8.16
CA LEU A 217 -18.59 3.67 -9.36
C LEU A 217 -19.00 2.23 -9.03
N ASP A 218 -18.94 1.83 -7.75
CA ASP A 218 -19.20 0.46 -7.30
C ASP A 218 -20.64 -0.02 -7.60
N GLY A 219 -21.60 0.90 -7.69
CA GLY A 219 -23.01 0.59 -7.97
C GLY A 219 -23.34 0.38 -9.45
N ILE A 220 -22.43 0.74 -10.35
CA ILE A 220 -22.64 0.68 -11.80
C ILE A 220 -22.28 -0.72 -12.28
N ARG A 221 -23.30 -1.58 -12.41
CA ARG A 221 -23.11 -3.00 -12.77
C ARG A 221 -22.36 -3.20 -14.08
N GLU A 222 -22.62 -2.34 -15.07
CA GLU A 222 -21.97 -2.37 -16.38
C GLU A 222 -20.44 -2.32 -16.29
N LEU A 223 -19.89 -1.59 -15.29
CA LEU A 223 -18.44 -1.50 -15.08
C LEU A 223 -17.86 -2.73 -14.41
N ALA A 224 -18.65 -3.62 -13.82
CA ALA A 224 -18.16 -4.82 -13.14
C ALA A 224 -18.19 -6.08 -14.03
N VAL A 225 -18.80 -6.00 -15.21
CA VAL A 225 -19.00 -7.17 -16.09
C VAL A 225 -17.68 -7.62 -16.72
N ILE A 226 -17.44 -8.93 -16.72
CA ILE A 226 -16.35 -9.58 -17.45
C ILE A 226 -16.97 -10.52 -18.49
N ARG A 227 -16.65 -10.35 -19.78
CA ARG A 227 -17.17 -11.17 -20.88
C ARG A 227 -16.04 -11.79 -21.67
N ARG A 228 -16.22 -13.07 -21.98
CA ARG A 228 -15.41 -13.78 -22.96
C ARG A 228 -16.08 -13.69 -24.32
N HIS A 229 -15.36 -13.17 -25.31
CA HIS A 229 -15.71 -13.23 -26.73
C HIS A 229 -14.81 -14.28 -27.42
N GLU A 230 -15.05 -14.51 -28.71
CA GLU A 230 -14.25 -15.44 -29.50
C GLU A 230 -12.80 -14.95 -29.64
N ASP A 231 -12.63 -13.65 -29.90
CA ASP A 231 -11.39 -12.97 -30.23
C ASP A 231 -10.76 -12.19 -29.05
N ALA A 232 -11.53 -11.88 -28.01
CA ALA A 232 -11.06 -11.05 -26.89
C ALA A 232 -11.78 -11.34 -25.56
N TRP A 233 -11.16 -10.95 -24.46
CA TRP A 233 -11.86 -10.68 -23.20
C TRP A 233 -12.22 -9.21 -23.12
N GLU A 234 -13.45 -8.89 -22.72
CA GLU A 234 -13.88 -7.55 -22.34
C GLU A 234 -14.07 -7.49 -20.83
N ILE A 235 -13.20 -6.75 -20.15
CA ILE A 235 -13.16 -6.61 -18.70
C ILE A 235 -13.64 -5.21 -18.32
N GLY A 236 -14.77 -5.10 -17.64
CA GLY A 236 -15.28 -3.83 -17.14
C GLY A 236 -14.28 -3.11 -16.22
N ALA A 237 -14.21 -1.78 -16.30
CA ALA A 237 -13.22 -0.98 -15.57
C ALA A 237 -13.39 -1.02 -14.03
N GLY A 238 -14.60 -1.35 -13.57
CA GLY A 238 -14.96 -1.57 -12.17
C GLY A 238 -14.78 -3.02 -11.71
N ALA A 239 -14.39 -3.95 -12.58
CA ALA A 239 -14.10 -5.33 -12.20
C ALA A 239 -12.91 -5.38 -11.24
N ARG A 240 -13.06 -6.14 -10.15
CA ARG A 240 -12.04 -6.29 -9.10
C ARG A 240 -10.94 -7.22 -9.59
N LEU A 241 -9.71 -6.99 -9.14
CA LEU A 241 -8.55 -7.76 -9.63
C LEU A 241 -8.68 -9.26 -9.34
N THR A 242 -9.29 -9.66 -8.21
CA THR A 242 -9.56 -11.07 -7.94
C THR A 242 -10.60 -11.68 -8.88
N ASP A 243 -11.66 -10.93 -9.22
CA ASP A 243 -12.71 -11.45 -10.09
C ASP A 243 -12.20 -11.64 -11.51
N ILE A 244 -11.26 -10.77 -11.93
CA ILE A 244 -10.54 -10.91 -13.21
C ILE A 244 -9.66 -12.15 -13.19
N GLN A 245 -8.87 -12.34 -12.13
CA GLN A 245 -8.02 -13.52 -11.98
C GLN A 245 -8.85 -14.82 -12.05
N ASP A 246 -9.96 -14.88 -11.32
CA ASP A 246 -10.83 -16.05 -11.28
C ASP A 246 -11.51 -16.30 -12.65
N ALA A 247 -11.96 -15.24 -13.34
CA ALA A 247 -12.67 -15.36 -14.62
C ALA A 247 -11.77 -15.78 -15.78
N LEU A 248 -10.53 -15.28 -15.84
CA LEU A 248 -9.59 -15.57 -16.93
C LEU A 248 -9.02 -16.99 -16.85
N GLY A 249 -9.02 -17.62 -15.67
CA GLY A 249 -8.73 -19.05 -15.50
C GLY A 249 -7.36 -19.48 -16.04
N GLY A 250 -6.36 -18.60 -16.00
CA GLY A 250 -5.01 -18.88 -16.50
C GLY A 250 -4.82 -18.79 -18.02
N GLU A 251 -5.78 -18.24 -18.76
CA GLU A 251 -5.62 -18.02 -20.22
C GLU A 251 -4.44 -17.08 -20.54
N TYR A 252 -4.02 -16.24 -19.59
CA TYR A 252 -2.88 -15.33 -19.72
C TYR A 252 -1.86 -15.54 -18.60
N PRO A 253 -0.84 -16.40 -18.79
CA PRO A 253 0.13 -16.73 -17.75
C PRO A 253 0.84 -15.52 -17.12
N ALA A 254 1.18 -14.51 -17.93
CA ALA A 254 1.81 -13.28 -17.43
C ALA A 254 0.89 -12.43 -16.54
N LEU A 255 -0.43 -12.43 -16.79
CA LEU A 255 -1.38 -11.74 -15.90
C LEU A 255 -1.56 -12.47 -14.58
N ASP A 256 -1.61 -13.81 -14.60
CA ASP A 256 -1.69 -14.62 -13.39
C ASP A 256 -0.44 -14.45 -12.51
N GLU A 257 0.74 -14.47 -13.14
CA GLU A 257 1.99 -14.21 -12.45
C GLU A 257 2.01 -12.78 -11.88
N MET A 258 1.52 -11.79 -12.63
CA MET A 258 1.36 -10.44 -12.12
C MET A 258 0.43 -10.41 -10.89
N PHE A 259 -0.75 -11.01 -10.94
CA PHE A 259 -1.69 -11.03 -9.80
C PHE A 259 -1.08 -11.66 -8.55
N ARG A 260 -0.27 -12.72 -8.70
CA ARG A 260 0.44 -13.37 -7.59
C ARG A 260 1.36 -12.41 -6.84
N TRP A 261 2.01 -11.48 -7.54
CA TRP A 261 2.95 -10.53 -6.95
C TRP A 261 2.35 -9.11 -6.76
N PHE A 262 1.09 -8.92 -7.17
CA PHE A 262 0.40 -7.64 -7.12
C PHE A 262 -0.41 -7.48 -5.85
N ALA A 263 0.13 -6.66 -4.93
CA ALA A 263 -0.51 -6.35 -3.65
C ALA A 263 -0.96 -7.61 -2.89
N SER A 264 -1.86 -7.45 -1.92
CA SER A 264 -2.45 -8.57 -1.20
C SER A 264 -3.85 -8.86 -1.71
N ARG A 265 -4.37 -10.03 -1.35
CA ARG A 265 -5.75 -10.41 -1.64
C ARG A 265 -6.76 -9.38 -1.10
N GLN A 266 -6.52 -8.79 0.09
CA GLN A 266 -7.36 -7.72 0.64
C GLN A 266 -7.46 -6.50 -0.25
N ILE A 267 -6.34 -6.09 -0.86
CA ILE A 267 -6.30 -5.00 -1.82
C ILE A 267 -6.99 -5.43 -3.11
N ARG A 268 -6.68 -6.62 -3.64
CA ARG A 268 -7.24 -7.14 -4.90
C ARG A 268 -8.76 -7.34 -4.86
N HIS A 269 -9.36 -7.61 -3.70
CA HIS A 269 -10.82 -7.68 -3.51
C HIS A 269 -11.54 -6.34 -3.66
N ARG A 270 -10.81 -5.23 -3.68
CA ARG A 270 -11.39 -3.88 -3.80
C ARG A 270 -10.83 -3.12 -4.99
N ALA A 271 -9.53 -3.22 -5.24
CA ALA A 271 -8.87 -2.58 -6.36
C ALA A 271 -9.53 -3.03 -7.67
N THR A 272 -9.80 -2.07 -8.56
CA THR A 272 -10.35 -2.34 -9.88
C THR A 272 -9.30 -2.10 -10.95
N LEU A 273 -9.38 -2.83 -12.07
CA LEU A 273 -8.40 -2.67 -13.15
C LEU A 273 -8.44 -1.26 -13.75
N GLY A 274 -9.64 -0.72 -13.98
CA GLY A 274 -9.80 0.65 -14.48
C GLY A 274 -9.28 1.71 -13.50
N GLY A 275 -9.48 1.52 -12.19
CA GLY A 275 -8.92 2.40 -11.16
C GLY A 275 -7.39 2.36 -11.15
N ASN A 276 -6.80 1.18 -11.32
CA ASN A 276 -5.35 1.01 -11.41
C ASN A 276 -4.76 1.74 -12.64
N LEU A 277 -5.40 1.63 -13.81
CA LEU A 277 -4.97 2.30 -15.03
C LEU A 277 -5.20 3.82 -14.96
N ALA A 278 -6.37 4.27 -14.50
CA ALA A 278 -6.69 5.69 -14.37
C ALA A 278 -5.77 6.43 -13.39
N THR A 279 -5.19 5.70 -12.42
CA THR A 279 -4.18 6.24 -11.50
C THR A 279 -2.88 6.66 -12.23
N ALA A 280 -2.58 6.06 -13.40
CA ALA A 280 -1.43 6.37 -14.23
C ALA A 280 -0.09 6.37 -13.47
N SER A 281 0.08 5.36 -12.61
CA SER A 281 1.34 5.17 -11.88
C SER A 281 2.44 4.73 -12.87
N PRO A 282 3.60 5.42 -12.92
CA PRO A 282 4.70 5.02 -13.81
C PRO A 282 5.29 3.63 -13.48
N ILE A 283 5.00 3.14 -12.27
CA ILE A 283 5.47 1.89 -11.68
C ILE A 283 4.30 0.91 -11.46
N GLY A 284 3.15 1.14 -12.11
CA GLY A 284 2.03 0.21 -12.07
C GLY A 284 2.36 -1.07 -12.83
N ASP A 285 2.06 -2.22 -12.22
CA ASP A 285 2.43 -3.54 -12.78
C ASP A 285 1.50 -4.02 -13.90
N SER A 286 0.24 -3.56 -13.94
CA SER A 286 -0.74 -4.01 -14.94
C SER A 286 -0.46 -3.46 -16.34
N ALA A 287 -0.04 -2.20 -16.43
CA ALA A 287 0.13 -1.52 -17.71
C ALA A 287 1.20 -2.21 -18.59
N PRO A 288 2.39 -2.58 -18.08
CA PRO A 288 3.36 -3.36 -18.86
C PRO A 288 2.80 -4.67 -19.42
N VAL A 289 2.08 -5.46 -18.61
CA VAL A 289 1.51 -6.74 -19.08
C VAL A 289 0.45 -6.50 -20.15
N LEU A 290 -0.44 -5.53 -19.93
CA LEU A 290 -1.48 -5.18 -20.89
C LEU A 290 -0.93 -4.59 -22.20
N MET A 291 0.16 -3.83 -22.15
CA MET A 291 0.90 -3.39 -23.35
C MET A 291 1.50 -4.58 -24.10
N ALA A 292 2.06 -5.56 -23.38
CA ALA A 292 2.61 -6.77 -24.01
C ALA A 292 1.54 -7.64 -24.68
N LEU A 293 0.30 -7.55 -24.21
CA LEU A 293 -0.87 -8.23 -24.75
C LEU A 293 -1.65 -7.40 -25.79
N ASP A 294 -1.14 -6.22 -26.20
CA ASP A 294 -1.83 -5.29 -27.12
C ASP A 294 -3.27 -4.95 -26.69
N ALA A 295 -3.47 -4.73 -25.39
CA ALA A 295 -4.79 -4.42 -24.84
C ALA A 295 -5.30 -3.04 -25.30
N MET A 296 -6.61 -2.95 -25.49
CA MET A 296 -7.33 -1.74 -25.87
C MET A 296 -8.20 -1.25 -24.71
N LEU A 297 -8.36 0.07 -24.57
CA LEU A 297 -9.25 0.70 -23.61
C LEU A 297 -10.48 1.25 -24.33
N LEU A 298 -11.66 0.89 -23.85
CA LEU A 298 -12.92 1.47 -24.29
C LEU A 298 -13.24 2.66 -23.40
N LEU A 299 -13.16 3.87 -23.96
CA LEU A 299 -13.47 5.11 -23.28
C LEU A 299 -14.88 5.55 -23.66
N VAL A 300 -15.69 5.91 -22.67
CA VAL A 300 -17.09 6.30 -22.86
C VAL A 300 -17.31 7.74 -22.41
N SER A 301 -18.08 8.48 -23.21
CA SER A 301 -18.52 9.85 -22.98
C SER A 301 -19.99 9.99 -23.37
N PRO A 302 -20.65 11.14 -23.11
CA PRO A 302 -22.00 11.39 -23.61
C PRO A 302 -22.08 11.44 -25.15
N GLU A 303 -20.97 11.67 -25.84
CA GLU A 303 -20.90 11.76 -27.31
C GLU A 303 -20.71 10.39 -27.99
N GLY A 304 -20.42 9.34 -27.20
CA GLY A 304 -20.19 7.99 -27.68
C GLY A 304 -18.98 7.31 -27.04
N GLU A 305 -18.59 6.19 -27.64
CA GLU A 305 -17.44 5.38 -27.22
C GLU A 305 -16.30 5.49 -28.24
N ARG A 306 -15.05 5.39 -27.76
CA ARG A 306 -13.87 5.27 -28.60
C ARG A 306 -12.87 4.28 -28.01
N GLU A 307 -12.13 3.62 -28.89
CA GLU A 307 -11.06 2.70 -28.51
C GLU A 307 -9.70 3.43 -28.51
N VAL A 308 -8.85 3.12 -27.52
CA VAL A 308 -7.51 3.68 -27.37
C VAL A 308 -6.54 2.56 -27.02
N ALA A 309 -5.42 2.45 -27.72
CA ALA A 309 -4.36 1.51 -27.37
C ALA A 309 -3.77 1.89 -26.00
N ILE A 310 -3.53 0.91 -25.13
CA ILE A 310 -3.08 1.19 -23.76
C ILE A 310 -1.75 1.97 -23.70
N GLU A 311 -0.87 1.78 -24.69
CA GLU A 311 0.38 2.53 -24.86
C GLU A 311 0.19 4.03 -25.14
N GLU A 312 -0.92 4.43 -25.76
CA GLU A 312 -1.27 5.83 -26.02
C GLU A 312 -2.03 6.48 -24.86
N PHE A 313 -2.53 5.67 -23.92
CA PHE A 313 -3.40 6.13 -22.84
C PHE A 313 -2.67 7.05 -21.84
N PHE A 314 -1.38 6.81 -21.59
CA PHE A 314 -0.60 7.55 -20.60
C PHE A 314 0.08 8.76 -21.23
N SER A 315 -0.44 9.96 -20.97
CA SER A 315 0.07 11.21 -21.57
C SER A 315 1.21 11.87 -20.79
N GLY A 316 1.57 11.32 -19.63
CA GLY A 316 2.66 11.80 -18.78
C GLY A 316 2.57 11.29 -17.34
N TYR A 317 3.45 11.78 -16.46
CA TYR A 317 3.49 11.37 -15.06
C TYR A 317 2.14 11.58 -14.36
N ARG A 318 1.48 10.49 -13.95
CA ARG A 318 0.16 10.52 -13.31
C ARG A 318 -0.91 11.24 -14.16
N ARG A 319 -0.80 11.16 -15.50
CA ARG A 319 -1.73 11.78 -16.45
C ARG A 319 -2.17 10.76 -17.50
N THR A 320 -3.42 10.89 -17.91
CA THR A 320 -4.05 10.03 -18.92
C THR A 320 -4.58 10.87 -20.08
N LEU A 321 -5.03 10.18 -21.13
CA LEU A 321 -5.74 10.76 -22.28
C LEU A 321 -7.24 11.01 -22.01
N LEU A 322 -7.76 10.68 -20.82
CA LEU A 322 -9.17 10.88 -20.48
C LEU A 322 -9.54 12.37 -20.55
N ARG A 323 -10.61 12.68 -21.27
CA ARG A 323 -11.28 13.98 -21.21
C ARG A 323 -12.02 14.14 -19.87
N PRO A 324 -12.33 15.37 -19.44
CA PRO A 324 -13.05 15.61 -18.17
C PRO A 324 -14.41 14.91 -18.06
N ASP A 325 -15.04 14.59 -19.18
CA ASP A 325 -16.33 13.91 -19.32
C ASP A 325 -16.21 12.47 -19.85
N GLU A 326 -15.03 11.87 -19.75
CA GLU A 326 -14.80 10.46 -20.10
C GLU A 326 -14.61 9.57 -18.86
N LEU A 327 -14.99 8.31 -19.02
CA LEU A 327 -14.65 7.20 -18.12
C LEU A 327 -14.06 6.04 -18.94
N ILE A 328 -13.21 5.24 -18.29
CA ILE A 328 -12.87 3.92 -18.84
C ILE A 328 -14.10 3.04 -18.60
N ARG A 329 -14.70 2.50 -19.67
CA ARG A 329 -15.81 1.56 -19.59
C ARG A 329 -15.29 0.14 -19.38
N ALA A 330 -14.36 -0.28 -20.22
CA ALA A 330 -13.79 -1.62 -20.22
C ALA A 330 -12.37 -1.66 -20.82
N ILE A 331 -11.68 -2.76 -20.56
CA ILE A 331 -10.37 -3.13 -21.09
C ILE A 331 -10.59 -4.37 -21.96
N ARG A 332 -10.20 -4.31 -23.24
CA ARG A 332 -10.24 -5.45 -24.17
C ARG A 332 -8.86 -6.06 -24.27
N ILE A 333 -8.75 -7.36 -23.99
CA ILE A 333 -7.50 -8.12 -24.10
C ILE A 333 -7.69 -9.16 -25.21
N PRO A 334 -6.92 -9.11 -26.30
CA PRO A 334 -6.97 -10.11 -27.37
C PRO A 334 -6.75 -11.53 -26.86
N ARG A 335 -7.52 -12.49 -27.38
CA ARG A 335 -7.36 -13.92 -27.09
C ARG A 335 -6.54 -14.58 -28.19
N GLY A 336 -5.94 -15.73 -27.85
CA GLY A 336 -5.11 -16.48 -28.81
C GLY A 336 -3.86 -15.74 -29.24
N VAL A 337 -3.33 -14.84 -28.40
CA VAL A 337 -2.05 -14.17 -28.66
C VAL A 337 -0.94 -15.21 -28.77
N GLU A 338 -0.22 -15.19 -29.89
CA GLU A 338 0.90 -16.09 -30.10
C GLU A 338 2.13 -15.65 -29.32
N GLY A 339 3.01 -16.63 -29.07
CA GLY A 339 4.31 -16.42 -28.45
C GLY A 339 4.34 -16.63 -26.95
N ARG A 340 5.55 -16.68 -26.41
CA ARG A 340 5.81 -16.83 -24.98
C ARG A 340 5.59 -15.49 -24.28
N THR A 341 4.76 -15.48 -23.23
CA THR A 341 4.54 -14.33 -22.37
C THR A 341 5.24 -14.48 -21.03
N ALA A 342 5.76 -13.41 -20.46
CA ALA A 342 6.31 -13.39 -19.11
C ALA A 342 6.01 -12.08 -18.38
N PHE A 343 5.88 -12.15 -17.06
CA PHE A 343 5.85 -10.98 -16.18
C PHE A 343 7.04 -11.04 -15.22
N PHE A 344 7.72 -9.91 -15.06
CA PHE A 344 8.78 -9.77 -14.06
C PHE A 344 8.59 -8.54 -13.21
N LYS A 345 8.90 -8.69 -11.93
CA LYS A 345 8.87 -7.61 -10.95
C LYS A 345 10.12 -7.65 -10.08
N VAL A 346 10.79 -6.51 -9.98
CA VAL A 346 11.88 -6.29 -9.04
C VAL A 346 11.46 -5.21 -8.05
N SER A 347 11.59 -5.50 -6.77
CA SER A 347 11.25 -4.62 -5.65
C SER A 347 12.12 -4.98 -4.44
N LYS A 348 12.01 -4.25 -3.32
CA LYS A 348 12.84 -4.52 -2.13
C LYS A 348 12.33 -5.73 -1.35
N ARG A 349 11.03 -6.04 -1.46
CA ARG A 349 10.39 -7.24 -0.91
C ARG A 349 9.56 -7.91 -2.00
N ARG A 350 9.63 -9.23 -2.11
CA ARG A 350 8.96 -10.02 -3.16
C ARG A 350 7.45 -9.73 -3.25
N GLU A 351 6.73 -9.85 -2.14
CA GLU A 351 5.31 -9.51 -2.04
C GLU A 351 5.10 -8.12 -1.39
N MET A 352 3.92 -7.54 -1.61
CA MET A 352 3.47 -6.31 -0.95
C MET A 352 4.45 -5.13 -1.08
N ASP A 353 5.13 -5.00 -2.21
CA ASP A 353 6.02 -3.87 -2.46
C ASP A 353 5.75 -3.24 -3.82
N ILE A 354 6.14 -1.98 -3.91
CA ILE A 354 6.04 -1.16 -5.10
C ILE A 354 7.26 -1.45 -5.98
N SER A 355 7.02 -1.69 -7.27
CA SER A 355 8.04 -2.06 -8.24
C SER A 355 9.13 -0.99 -8.38
N ILE A 356 10.38 -1.44 -8.38
CA ILE A 356 11.54 -0.70 -8.90
C ILE A 356 11.44 -0.73 -10.42
N VAL A 357 11.37 -1.93 -11.00
CA VAL A 357 11.08 -2.18 -12.41
C VAL A 357 10.02 -3.27 -12.50
N SER A 358 9.06 -3.08 -13.39
CA SER A 358 8.05 -4.05 -13.77
C SER A 358 8.18 -4.29 -15.27
N ALA A 359 8.06 -5.53 -15.73
CA ALA A 359 8.20 -5.88 -17.14
C ALA A 359 7.09 -6.84 -17.58
N GLY A 360 6.45 -6.54 -18.70
CA GLY A 360 5.59 -7.45 -19.45
C GLY A 360 6.25 -7.72 -20.80
N ILE A 361 6.48 -9.00 -21.10
CA ILE A 361 7.18 -9.42 -22.32
C ILE A 361 6.32 -10.44 -23.06
N ARG A 362 6.18 -10.27 -24.38
CA ARG A 362 5.61 -11.26 -25.30
C ARG A 362 6.49 -11.38 -26.53
N VAL A 363 6.93 -12.59 -26.85
CA VAL A 363 7.72 -12.84 -28.07
C VAL A 363 7.23 -14.10 -28.77
N ALA A 364 6.86 -13.97 -30.03
CA ALA A 364 6.49 -15.08 -30.91
C ALA A 364 7.64 -15.40 -31.87
N THR A 365 7.81 -16.68 -32.18
CA THR A 365 8.82 -17.17 -33.13
C THR A 365 8.18 -18.09 -34.15
N ASP A 366 8.75 -18.15 -35.35
CA ASP A 366 8.41 -19.17 -36.33
C ASP A 366 9.02 -20.54 -35.97
N GLU A 367 8.78 -21.55 -36.82
CA GLU A 367 9.32 -22.91 -36.65
C GLU A 367 10.85 -22.96 -36.68
N ALA A 368 11.51 -21.97 -37.30
CA ALA A 368 12.98 -21.86 -37.35
C ALA A 368 13.55 -21.13 -36.11
N GLY A 369 12.70 -20.67 -35.19
CA GLY A 369 13.09 -19.93 -33.99
C GLY A 369 13.42 -18.45 -34.26
N LEU A 370 13.01 -17.92 -35.42
CA LEU A 370 13.16 -16.49 -35.74
C LEU A 370 11.97 -15.73 -35.19
N VAL A 371 12.24 -14.58 -34.57
CA VAL A 371 11.22 -13.73 -33.95
C VAL A 371 10.29 -13.14 -35.02
N THR A 372 9.00 -13.42 -34.91
CA THR A 372 7.95 -12.88 -35.78
C THR A 372 7.24 -11.69 -35.15
N GLU A 373 7.17 -11.66 -33.82
CA GLU A 373 6.55 -10.58 -33.06
C GLU A 373 7.27 -10.39 -31.72
N ALA A 374 7.48 -9.14 -31.32
CA ALA A 374 8.03 -8.79 -30.00
C ALA A 374 7.26 -7.64 -29.38
N ARG A 375 6.99 -7.75 -28.08
CA ARG A 375 6.47 -6.72 -27.19
C ARG A 375 7.26 -6.73 -25.89
N LEU A 376 7.99 -5.64 -25.61
CA LEU A 376 8.83 -5.47 -24.44
C LEU A 376 8.40 -4.21 -23.70
N ALA A 377 7.47 -4.34 -22.76
CA ALA A 377 6.90 -3.22 -22.04
C ALA A 377 7.42 -3.16 -20.60
N PHE A 378 7.68 -1.94 -20.10
CA PHE A 378 8.30 -1.72 -18.80
C PHE A 378 7.63 -0.59 -18.01
N GLY A 379 7.56 -0.78 -16.69
CA GLY A 379 7.22 0.23 -15.70
C GLY A 379 8.44 0.59 -14.85
N GLY A 380 8.48 1.82 -14.34
CA GLY A 380 9.58 2.33 -13.50
C GLY A 380 10.83 2.74 -14.28
N VAL A 381 10.76 2.80 -15.61
CA VAL A 381 11.90 3.16 -16.46
C VAL A 381 11.75 4.55 -17.12
N ALA A 382 10.57 5.16 -16.98
CA ALA A 382 10.24 6.48 -17.50
C ALA A 382 9.12 7.15 -16.66
N ALA A 383 8.66 8.32 -17.10
CA ALA A 383 7.53 9.02 -16.49
C ALA A 383 6.17 8.32 -16.67
N THR A 384 6.08 7.37 -17.60
CA THR A 384 4.94 6.50 -17.87
C THR A 384 5.45 5.07 -18.12
N PRO A 385 4.58 4.04 -18.04
CA PRO A 385 4.90 2.75 -18.63
C PRO A 385 5.15 2.90 -20.13
N VAL A 386 6.10 2.16 -20.68
CA VAL A 386 6.59 2.35 -22.06
C VAL A 386 7.12 1.05 -22.66
N ARG A 387 7.03 0.93 -23.99
CA ARG A 387 7.59 -0.17 -24.78
C ARG A 387 8.98 0.14 -25.34
N ALA A 388 9.85 -0.86 -25.43
CA ALA A 388 11.16 -0.78 -26.08
C ALA A 388 11.05 -0.98 -27.60
N THR A 389 10.27 -0.16 -28.29
CA THR A 389 9.89 -0.38 -29.71
C THR A 389 11.08 -0.49 -30.67
N ALA A 390 12.17 0.23 -30.40
CA ALA A 390 13.40 0.11 -31.19
C ALA A 390 14.05 -1.28 -31.06
N VAL A 391 14.01 -1.88 -29.86
CA VAL A 391 14.51 -3.24 -29.61
C VAL A 391 13.56 -4.26 -30.23
N GLU A 392 12.25 -4.10 -30.05
CA GLU A 392 11.23 -4.96 -30.66
C GLU A 392 11.42 -5.04 -32.18
N ALA A 393 11.60 -3.90 -32.86
CA ALA A 393 11.84 -3.85 -34.30
C ALA A 393 13.16 -4.52 -34.70
N ALA A 394 14.22 -4.35 -33.89
CA ALA A 394 15.53 -4.94 -34.14
C ALA A 394 15.56 -6.46 -33.93
N MET A 395 14.58 -7.04 -33.21
CA MET A 395 14.44 -8.48 -32.99
C MET A 395 13.81 -9.21 -34.19
N ILE A 396 12.94 -8.56 -34.96
CA ILE A 396 12.16 -9.23 -36.01
C ILE A 396 13.08 -9.89 -37.05
N GLY A 397 12.79 -11.15 -37.37
CA GLY A 397 13.54 -11.96 -38.33
C GLY A 397 14.89 -12.49 -37.81
N ARG A 398 15.22 -12.25 -36.54
CA ARG A 398 16.43 -12.77 -35.88
C ARG A 398 16.09 -13.91 -34.92
N PRO A 399 17.04 -14.81 -34.61
CA PRO A 399 16.90 -15.75 -33.52
C PRO A 399 16.58 -15.04 -32.19
N LEU A 400 15.82 -15.70 -31.31
CA LEU A 400 15.44 -15.12 -30.01
C LEU A 400 16.66 -14.77 -29.13
N ALA A 401 17.73 -15.57 -29.18
CA ALA A 401 18.91 -15.45 -28.32
C ALA A 401 20.21 -15.22 -29.11
N GLY A 402 21.30 -14.88 -28.41
CA GLY A 402 22.65 -14.75 -28.99
C GLY A 402 22.97 -13.37 -29.57
N HIS A 403 22.38 -12.31 -28.99
CA HIS A 403 22.43 -10.96 -29.52
C HIS A 403 22.78 -9.92 -28.44
N ASP A 404 24.06 -9.84 -28.09
CA ASP A 404 24.56 -8.87 -27.10
C ASP A 404 24.28 -7.41 -27.52
N ASP A 405 24.21 -7.14 -28.83
CA ASP A 405 23.84 -5.85 -29.39
C ASP A 405 22.42 -5.40 -29.00
N LEU A 406 21.47 -6.34 -28.89
CA LEU A 406 20.10 -6.04 -28.46
C LEU A 406 20.03 -5.74 -26.96
N LEU A 407 20.88 -6.39 -26.16
CA LEU A 407 20.99 -6.12 -24.72
C LEU A 407 21.53 -4.72 -24.47
N ASP A 408 22.56 -4.32 -25.22
CA ASP A 408 23.14 -2.98 -25.12
C ASP A 408 22.15 -1.90 -25.59
N LEU A 409 21.38 -2.18 -26.66
CA LEU A 409 20.31 -1.29 -27.12
C LEU A 409 19.21 -1.14 -26.05
N LEU A 410 18.79 -2.25 -25.44
CA LEU A 410 17.75 -2.25 -24.41
C LEU A 410 18.17 -1.49 -23.15
N GLU A 411 19.43 -1.63 -22.72
CA GLU A 411 19.96 -0.92 -21.55
C GLU A 411 19.87 0.60 -21.72
N HIS A 412 20.02 1.10 -22.95
CA HIS A 412 19.98 2.52 -23.29
C HIS A 412 18.63 2.98 -23.86
N ALA A 413 17.63 2.11 -23.93
CA ALA A 413 16.31 2.43 -24.47
C ALA A 413 15.52 3.44 -23.60
N PHE A 414 15.92 3.61 -22.34
CA PHE A 414 15.15 4.39 -21.35
C PHE A 414 15.99 5.40 -20.57
N THR A 415 15.31 6.41 -20.01
CA THR A 415 15.90 7.47 -19.18
C THR A 415 15.28 7.51 -17.77
N PRO A 416 15.52 6.47 -16.94
CA PRO A 416 14.88 6.35 -15.63
C PRO A 416 15.32 7.45 -14.65
N LEU A 417 14.40 7.84 -13.77
CA LEU A 417 14.69 8.72 -12.63
C LEU A 417 15.24 7.91 -11.45
N SER A 418 16.21 8.48 -10.73
CA SER A 418 16.63 7.98 -9.42
C SER A 418 15.62 8.39 -8.35
N ASP A 419 15.24 7.47 -7.47
CA ASP A 419 14.38 7.76 -6.32
C ASP A 419 14.75 6.88 -5.09
N VAL A 420 13.93 6.94 -4.04
CA VAL A 420 14.10 6.14 -2.82
C VAL A 420 14.03 4.62 -3.03
N ARG A 421 13.57 4.17 -4.20
CA ARG A 421 13.43 2.74 -4.53
C ARG A 421 14.66 2.21 -5.26
N GLY A 422 15.25 3.01 -6.14
CA GLY A 422 16.46 2.62 -6.87
C GLY A 422 17.03 3.75 -7.73
N SER A 423 18.34 3.66 -8.00
CA SER A 423 19.03 4.59 -8.89
C SER A 423 18.68 4.33 -10.37
N ALA A 424 18.84 5.35 -11.20
CA ALA A 424 18.69 5.23 -12.66
C ALA A 424 19.61 4.14 -13.25
N VAL A 425 20.86 4.06 -12.76
CA VAL A 425 21.84 3.04 -13.19
C VAL A 425 21.34 1.63 -12.85
N TYR A 426 20.86 1.43 -11.62
CA TYR A 426 20.33 0.13 -11.20
C TYR A 426 19.10 -0.28 -12.01
N ARG A 427 18.19 0.66 -12.31
CA ARG A 427 17.01 0.39 -13.14
C ARG A 427 17.38 -0.10 -14.54
N ARG A 428 18.36 0.52 -15.20
CA ARG A 428 18.86 0.07 -16.52
C ARG A 428 19.44 -1.33 -16.49
N ALA A 429 20.29 -1.62 -15.50
CA ALA A 429 20.86 -2.95 -15.31
C ALA A 429 19.77 -4.02 -15.05
N VAL A 430 18.73 -3.68 -14.26
CA VAL A 430 17.59 -4.57 -14.02
C VAL A 430 16.82 -4.85 -15.30
N VAL A 431 16.54 -3.85 -16.14
CA VAL A 431 15.85 -4.05 -17.43
C VAL A 431 16.59 -5.08 -18.29
N ARG A 432 17.92 -4.93 -18.42
CA ARG A 432 18.78 -5.89 -19.13
C ARG A 432 18.66 -7.29 -18.54
N GLY A 433 18.88 -7.43 -17.23
CA GLY A 433 18.87 -8.74 -16.56
C GLY A 433 17.50 -9.45 -16.60
N LEU A 434 16.40 -8.70 -16.58
CA LEU A 434 15.05 -9.29 -16.74
C LEU A 434 14.83 -9.84 -18.15
N PHE A 435 15.35 -9.17 -19.17
CA PHE A 435 15.28 -9.68 -20.53
C PHE A 435 16.22 -10.87 -20.75
N GLU A 436 17.44 -10.85 -20.19
CA GLU A 436 18.34 -12.02 -20.17
C GLU A 436 17.65 -13.24 -19.50
N LYS A 437 16.96 -13.01 -18.37
CA LYS A 437 16.17 -14.06 -17.71
C LYS A 437 15.04 -14.60 -18.59
N PHE A 438 14.35 -13.74 -19.34
CA PHE A 438 13.38 -14.18 -20.33
C PHE A 438 14.06 -15.07 -21.38
N LEU A 439 15.18 -14.64 -21.96
CA LEU A 439 15.90 -15.42 -22.98
C LEU A 439 16.35 -16.79 -22.47
N ALA A 440 16.78 -16.89 -21.21
CA ALA A 440 17.25 -18.12 -20.60
C ALA A 440 16.15 -19.17 -20.35
N ASP A 441 14.87 -18.76 -20.33
CA ASP A 441 13.72 -19.62 -19.99
C ASP A 441 13.84 -20.32 -18.63
N GLU A 442 14.61 -19.74 -17.70
CA GLU A 442 14.86 -20.38 -16.41
C GLU A 442 13.63 -20.27 -15.50
N PRO A 443 13.08 -21.40 -15.00
CA PRO A 443 12.02 -21.35 -14.01
C PRO A 443 12.54 -20.68 -12.75
N ALA A 444 11.74 -19.79 -12.18
CA ALA A 444 12.03 -19.19 -10.88
C ALA A 444 11.76 -20.22 -9.76
N GLU A 445 12.65 -21.20 -9.58
CA GLU A 445 12.57 -22.11 -8.44
C GLU A 445 13.04 -21.39 -7.17
N ALA A 446 12.08 -20.91 -6.38
CA ALA A 446 12.36 -20.61 -4.99
C ALA A 446 12.51 -21.94 -4.24
N ALA A 447 13.72 -22.30 -3.84
CA ALA A 447 13.93 -23.42 -2.92
C ALA A 447 13.16 -23.15 -1.62
N VAL A 448 12.02 -23.82 -1.45
CA VAL A 448 11.24 -23.77 -0.21
C VAL A 448 11.88 -24.72 0.78
N PHE A 449 12.55 -24.18 1.79
CA PHE A 449 13.08 -24.99 2.87
C PHE A 449 11.92 -25.50 3.74
N GLN A 450 11.46 -26.73 3.47
CA GLN A 450 10.49 -27.42 4.31
C GLN A 450 11.20 -28.05 5.52
N ALA A 451 11.54 -27.22 6.50
CA ALA A 451 11.89 -27.76 7.82
C ALA A 451 10.62 -28.13 8.58
N THR A 452 10.38 -29.41 8.79
CA THR A 452 9.43 -29.89 9.78
C THR A 452 10.05 -29.71 11.17
N PHE A 453 9.62 -28.67 11.88
CA PHE A 453 9.98 -28.46 13.27
C PHE A 453 8.85 -28.94 14.17
N SER A 454 9.11 -29.91 15.05
CA SER A 454 8.17 -30.27 16.10
C SER A 454 8.21 -29.19 17.18
N GLY A 455 7.24 -28.27 17.15
CA GLY A 455 7.05 -27.30 18.23
C GLY A 455 6.91 -27.99 19.59
N GLY A 456 7.55 -27.44 20.62
CA GLY A 456 7.42 -27.96 21.99
C GLY A 456 6.00 -27.82 22.53
N SER A 457 5.61 -28.69 23.47
CA SER A 457 4.33 -28.69 24.19
C SER A 457 4.24 -27.58 25.24
N GLY A 458 4.50 -26.33 24.84
CA GLY A 458 4.42 -25.17 25.72
C GLY A 458 2.98 -24.76 26.02
N MET A 459 2.76 -24.10 27.15
CA MET A 459 1.49 -23.43 27.39
C MET A 459 1.32 -22.28 26.39
N PRO A 460 0.14 -22.12 25.75
CA PRO A 460 -0.15 -20.93 24.95
C PRO A 460 -0.06 -19.65 25.79
N HIS A 461 0.22 -18.53 25.14
CA HIS A 461 0.20 -17.21 25.79
C HIS A 461 -1.19 -16.99 26.42
N GLU A 462 -1.25 -16.57 27.69
CA GLU A 462 -2.50 -16.43 28.45
C GLU A 462 -3.54 -15.55 27.72
N SER A 463 -3.12 -14.40 27.21
CA SER A 463 -3.97 -13.50 26.43
C SER A 463 -4.26 -13.94 24.99
N ALA A 464 -3.74 -15.09 24.51
CA ALA A 464 -3.92 -15.52 23.12
C ALA A 464 -5.39 -15.64 22.71
N LYS A 465 -6.26 -16.13 23.62
CA LYS A 465 -7.71 -16.17 23.40
C LYS A 465 -8.30 -14.78 23.19
N GLY A 466 -7.83 -13.79 23.93
CA GLY A 466 -8.21 -12.39 23.75
C GLY A 466 -7.67 -11.80 22.44
N HIS A 467 -6.48 -12.21 22.01
CA HIS A 467 -5.89 -11.76 20.74
C HIS A 467 -6.68 -12.27 19.53
N VAL A 468 -7.07 -13.55 19.52
CA VAL A 468 -7.76 -14.16 18.37
C VAL A 468 -9.24 -13.77 18.27
N SER A 469 -9.87 -13.37 19.37
CA SER A 469 -11.27 -12.91 19.42
C SER A 469 -11.42 -11.38 19.34
N GLY A 470 -10.31 -10.64 19.43
CA GLY A 470 -10.33 -9.17 19.51
C GLY A 470 -10.69 -8.60 20.89
N ALA A 471 -10.91 -9.45 21.90
CA ALA A 471 -11.25 -9.02 23.26
C ALA A 471 -10.06 -8.39 24.02
N ALA A 472 -8.81 -8.64 23.59
CA ALA A 472 -7.64 -8.00 24.17
C ALA A 472 -7.64 -6.49 23.87
N ARG A 473 -7.57 -5.68 24.94
CA ARG A 473 -7.57 -4.21 24.87
C ARG A 473 -6.16 -3.66 24.87
N TYR A 474 -5.88 -2.76 23.93
CA TYR A 474 -4.65 -1.98 23.86
C TYR A 474 -4.92 -0.53 24.26
N VAL A 475 -3.87 0.26 24.47
CA VAL A 475 -3.97 1.67 24.90
C VAL A 475 -4.93 2.46 24.01
N GLY A 476 -4.81 2.33 22.68
CA GLY A 476 -5.69 3.02 21.74
C GLY A 476 -7.15 2.53 21.76
N ASP A 477 -7.43 1.33 22.28
CA ASP A 477 -8.80 0.85 22.45
C ASP A 477 -9.44 1.43 23.72
N VAL A 478 -8.65 1.56 24.79
CA VAL A 478 -9.08 2.18 26.04
C VAL A 478 -9.28 3.69 25.85
N ALA A 479 -8.40 4.35 25.11
CA ALA A 479 -8.48 5.77 24.79
C ALA A 479 -9.85 6.17 24.20
N LEU A 480 -10.35 5.39 23.23
CA LEU A 480 -11.63 5.64 22.56
C LEU A 480 -12.86 5.55 23.49
N SER A 481 -12.73 4.95 24.67
CA SER A 481 -13.84 4.80 25.61
C SER A 481 -14.07 6.02 26.51
N ARG A 482 -13.24 7.06 26.39
CA ARG A 482 -13.23 8.23 27.28
C ARG A 482 -13.32 9.52 26.47
N PRO A 483 -14.01 10.56 26.98
CA PRO A 483 -13.96 11.89 26.39
C PRO A 483 -12.57 12.49 26.63
N MET A 484 -11.69 12.39 25.65
CA MET A 484 -10.32 12.92 25.71
C MET A 484 -10.11 13.92 24.58
N LEU A 485 -9.23 14.89 24.83
CA LEU A 485 -8.69 15.72 23.76
C LEU A 485 -7.63 14.93 22.99
N GLU A 486 -7.51 15.24 21.72
CA GLU A 486 -6.54 14.67 20.80
C GLU A 486 -5.34 15.61 20.66
N VAL A 487 -4.15 15.04 20.40
CA VAL A 487 -2.91 15.81 20.25
C VAL A 487 -2.22 15.51 18.92
N TRP A 488 -1.76 16.56 18.25
CA TRP A 488 -0.97 16.48 17.02
C TRP A 488 0.30 17.31 17.12
N ALA A 489 1.44 16.76 16.73
CA ALA A 489 2.72 17.47 16.77
C ALA A 489 3.02 18.21 15.46
N ILE A 490 3.34 19.49 15.56
CA ILE A 490 4.06 20.24 14.52
C ILE A 490 5.52 19.82 14.60
N ARG A 491 6.06 19.33 13.48
CA ARG A 491 7.40 18.73 13.41
C ARG A 491 8.27 19.43 12.36
N SER A 492 9.57 19.49 12.62
CA SER A 492 10.54 20.01 11.67
C SER A 492 10.52 19.22 10.35
N LYS A 493 10.63 19.94 9.24
CA LYS A 493 10.84 19.37 7.89
C LYS A 493 12.27 19.50 7.40
N VAL A 494 13.17 20.09 8.19
CA VAL A 494 14.60 20.18 7.87
C VAL A 494 15.40 19.28 8.80
N ALA A 495 16.54 18.80 8.31
CA ALA A 495 17.37 17.88 9.07
C ALA A 495 18.20 18.59 10.14
N CYS A 496 18.69 19.79 9.88
CA CYS A 496 19.45 20.57 10.85
C CYS A 496 19.22 22.07 10.61
N GLY A 497 19.12 22.86 11.67
CA GLY A 497 18.99 24.31 11.55
C GLY A 497 18.67 25.01 12.85
N THR A 498 18.52 26.34 12.80
CA THR A 498 18.07 27.16 13.93
C THR A 498 16.62 27.59 13.69
N LEU A 499 15.74 27.39 14.67
CA LEU A 499 14.37 27.89 14.66
C LEU A 499 14.41 29.43 14.84
N GLU A 500 14.12 30.17 13.77
CA GLU A 500 14.17 31.64 13.79
C GLU A 500 12.84 32.24 14.24
N SER A 501 11.71 31.67 13.79
CA SER A 501 10.38 32.15 14.18
C SER A 501 9.32 31.05 14.12
N LEU A 502 8.32 31.17 14.99
CA LEU A 502 7.20 30.26 15.10
C LEU A 502 5.89 31.05 15.25
N ASP A 503 5.14 31.24 14.16
CA ASP A 503 3.81 31.84 14.18
C ASP A 503 2.74 30.74 14.13
N LEU A 504 1.93 30.73 15.19
CA LEU A 504 0.90 29.75 15.45
C LEU A 504 -0.46 30.41 15.73
N SER A 505 -0.63 31.67 15.32
CA SER A 505 -1.87 32.45 15.48
C SER A 505 -3.05 31.78 14.76
N ALA A 506 -2.88 31.44 13.48
CA ALA A 506 -3.89 30.73 12.67
C ALA A 506 -4.21 29.32 13.19
N VAL A 507 -3.25 28.68 13.87
CA VAL A 507 -3.46 27.38 14.53
C VAL A 507 -4.38 27.55 15.73
N ARG A 508 -4.11 28.54 16.59
CA ARG A 508 -4.92 28.83 17.79
C ARG A 508 -6.35 29.25 17.47
N SER A 509 -6.55 29.97 16.37
CA SER A 509 -7.88 30.41 15.94
C SER A 509 -8.66 29.36 15.15
N SER A 510 -8.13 28.15 14.97
CA SER A 510 -8.81 27.11 14.19
C SER A 510 -9.94 26.45 14.98
N PRO A 511 -11.07 26.11 14.35
CA PRO A 511 -12.17 25.41 15.02
C PRO A 511 -11.74 24.09 15.65
N GLY A 512 -12.26 23.79 16.85
CA GLY A 512 -11.99 22.56 17.57
C GLY A 512 -10.61 22.49 18.26
N ILE A 513 -9.84 23.59 18.28
CA ILE A 513 -8.54 23.64 18.98
C ILE A 513 -8.74 24.15 20.41
N ALA A 514 -8.29 23.36 21.38
CA ALA A 514 -8.37 23.67 22.80
C ALA A 514 -7.10 24.35 23.32
N ALA A 515 -5.92 23.93 22.85
CA ALA A 515 -4.65 24.53 23.23
C ALA A 515 -3.57 24.31 22.17
N VAL A 516 -2.54 25.17 22.17
CA VAL A 516 -1.32 24.97 21.38
C VAL A 516 -0.13 25.17 22.31
N LEU A 517 0.64 24.10 22.52
CA LEU A 517 1.74 24.05 23.49
C LEU A 517 3.09 24.13 22.77
N THR A 518 4.01 24.87 23.36
CA THR A 518 5.38 25.12 22.90
C THR A 518 6.36 24.80 24.03
N ALA A 519 7.66 24.92 23.77
CA ALA A 519 8.69 24.74 24.81
C ALA A 519 8.45 25.64 26.03
N ALA A 520 7.91 26.86 25.84
CA ALA A 520 7.60 27.80 26.91
C ALA A 520 6.47 27.35 27.84
N ASP A 521 5.64 26.40 27.42
CA ASP A 521 4.51 25.88 28.20
C ASP A 521 4.92 24.70 29.11
N ILE A 522 6.19 24.28 29.08
CA ILE A 522 6.69 23.16 29.87
C ILE A 522 6.95 23.64 31.31
N PRO A 523 6.25 23.08 32.33
CA PRO A 523 6.36 23.56 33.70
C PRO A 523 7.66 23.17 34.42
N GLY A 524 8.54 22.43 33.75
CA GLY A 524 9.77 21.88 34.32
C GLY A 524 10.87 21.75 33.27
N SER A 525 11.68 20.69 33.35
CA SER A 525 12.74 20.46 32.36
C SER A 525 12.14 20.14 31.00
N ASN A 526 12.47 20.94 29.98
CA ASN A 526 12.21 20.61 28.58
C ASN A 526 13.07 19.41 28.13
N ASN A 527 14.07 19.00 28.89
CA ASN A 527 14.96 17.92 28.47
C ASN A 527 14.59 16.56 29.08
N SER A 528 14.21 15.62 28.22
CA SER A 528 13.68 14.30 28.59
C SER A 528 14.62 13.12 28.34
N GLY A 529 15.83 13.34 27.80
CA GLY A 529 16.77 12.26 27.49
C GLY A 529 17.05 11.42 28.75
N PRO A 530 16.78 10.10 28.76
CA PRO A 530 16.74 9.31 30.01
C PRO A 530 18.11 9.12 30.66
N VAL A 531 19.19 9.31 29.90
CA VAL A 531 20.57 9.09 30.38
C VAL A 531 21.37 10.39 30.44
N ARG A 532 21.33 11.20 29.37
CA ARG A 532 22.18 12.39 29.23
C ARG A 532 21.44 13.70 29.39
N HIS A 533 20.10 13.68 29.42
CA HIS A 533 19.29 14.87 29.31
C HIS A 533 19.82 15.79 28.19
N ASP A 534 19.84 15.28 26.96
CA ASP A 534 20.22 15.95 25.73
C ASP A 534 19.12 15.90 24.65
N GLU A 535 17.90 15.51 25.02
CA GLU A 535 16.75 15.38 24.11
C GLU A 535 15.62 16.32 24.55
N PRO A 536 15.46 17.51 23.92
CA PRO A 536 14.35 18.39 24.22
C PRO A 536 13.01 17.77 23.78
N LEU A 537 11.99 17.87 24.64
CA LEU A 537 10.61 17.45 24.36
C LEU A 537 10.04 18.24 23.18
N LEU A 538 10.24 19.56 23.19
CA LEU A 538 9.88 20.47 22.12
C LEU A 538 11.08 21.37 21.78
N ALA A 539 11.38 21.50 20.49
CA ALA A 539 12.45 22.35 19.99
C ALA A 539 12.17 23.83 20.32
N GLU A 540 13.15 24.48 20.94
CA GLU A 540 13.07 25.89 21.34
C GLU A 540 13.93 26.80 20.44
N HIS A 541 15.15 26.36 20.13
CA HIS A 541 16.12 27.14 19.35
C HIS A 541 16.74 26.33 18.22
N GLU A 542 17.09 25.07 18.51
CA GLU A 542 17.87 24.23 17.61
C GLU A 542 17.01 23.08 17.06
N ILE A 543 17.21 22.80 15.78
CA ILE A 543 16.67 21.65 15.08
C ILE A 543 17.85 20.73 14.74
N ASP A 544 17.82 19.53 15.29
CA ASP A 544 18.90 18.55 15.21
C ASP A 544 18.57 17.39 14.26
N PHE A 545 17.28 17.16 13.99
CA PHE A 545 16.83 16.12 13.06
C PHE A 545 15.48 16.44 12.41
N HIS A 546 15.27 15.87 11.22
CA HIS A 546 13.97 15.90 10.55
C HIS A 546 12.93 15.17 11.40
N GLY A 547 11.79 15.81 11.64
CA GLY A 547 10.71 15.25 12.44
C GLY A 547 10.74 15.61 13.92
N GLN A 548 11.75 16.38 14.38
CA GLN A 548 11.78 16.89 15.76
C GLN A 548 10.52 17.72 16.07
N ALA A 549 9.89 17.46 17.21
CA ALA A 549 8.67 18.16 17.61
C ALA A 549 8.99 19.61 17.99
N ILE A 550 8.19 20.55 17.49
CA ILE A 550 8.35 22.00 17.71
C ILE A 550 7.23 22.51 18.61
N ALA A 551 6.00 22.07 18.35
CA ALA A 551 4.81 22.44 19.11
C ALA A 551 3.77 21.32 19.07
N LEU A 552 2.85 21.31 20.03
CA LEU A 552 1.72 20.39 20.10
C LEU A 552 0.41 21.16 19.93
N VAL A 553 -0.47 20.65 19.07
CA VAL A 553 -1.82 21.15 18.87
C VAL A 553 -2.78 20.20 19.56
N VAL A 554 -3.54 20.70 20.52
CA VAL A 554 -4.49 19.93 21.33
C VAL A 554 -5.90 20.38 21.01
N GLY A 555 -6.83 19.45 20.79
CA GLY A 555 -8.17 19.78 20.30
C GLY A 555 -9.16 18.62 20.39
N GLU A 556 -10.37 18.87 19.91
CA GLU A 556 -11.54 17.98 20.06
C GLU A 556 -11.47 16.74 19.16
N SER A 557 -10.67 16.79 18.10
CA SER A 557 -10.44 15.64 17.22
C SER A 557 -9.04 15.69 16.60
N LEU A 558 -8.48 14.51 16.31
CA LEU A 558 -7.17 14.38 15.67
C LEU A 558 -7.14 15.10 14.32
N GLU A 559 -8.26 15.07 13.60
CA GLU A 559 -8.43 15.77 12.33
C GLU A 559 -8.38 17.29 12.47
N ALA A 560 -9.08 17.86 13.46
CA ALA A 560 -9.03 19.29 13.73
C ALA A 560 -7.61 19.73 14.11
N CYS A 561 -6.95 19.00 15.03
CA CYS A 561 -5.57 19.28 15.44
C CYS A 561 -4.61 19.30 14.25
N ARG A 562 -4.75 18.33 13.35
CA ARG A 562 -3.89 18.20 12.18
C ARG A 562 -4.14 19.30 11.15
N LEU A 563 -5.40 19.58 10.79
CA LEU A 563 -5.75 20.64 9.85
C LEU A 563 -5.33 22.02 10.37
N ALA A 564 -5.42 22.24 11.67
CA ALA A 564 -4.89 23.45 12.29
C ALA A 564 -3.36 23.50 12.22
N ALA A 565 -2.66 22.39 12.50
CA ALA A 565 -1.21 22.31 12.43
C ALA A 565 -0.64 22.65 11.03
N GLU A 566 -1.37 22.35 9.95
CA GLU A 566 -1.00 22.74 8.58
C GLU A 566 -1.08 24.26 8.32
N LYS A 567 -1.60 25.06 9.25
CA LYS A 567 -1.61 26.53 9.16
C LYS A 567 -0.44 27.18 9.90
N ALA A 568 0.42 26.39 10.54
CA ALA A 568 1.60 26.91 11.23
C ALA A 568 2.58 27.53 10.24
N VAL A 569 3.17 28.67 10.61
CA VAL A 569 4.26 29.31 9.86
C VAL A 569 5.54 29.17 10.68
N VAL A 570 6.46 28.35 10.19
CA VAL A 570 7.70 28.00 10.89
C VAL A 570 8.88 28.39 10.00
N THR A 571 9.74 29.28 10.50
CA THR A 571 10.96 29.73 9.81
C THR A 571 12.16 29.07 10.46
N ILE A 572 12.94 28.34 9.68
CA ILE A 572 14.13 27.64 10.14
C ILE A 572 15.29 28.02 9.24
N ALA A 573 16.37 28.55 9.83
CA ALA A 573 17.64 28.72 9.14
C ALA A 573 18.31 27.35 9.00
N GLU A 574 18.12 26.70 7.85
CA GLU A 574 18.71 25.40 7.57
C GLU A 574 20.24 25.47 7.61
N ARG A 575 20.84 24.47 8.25
CA ARG A 575 22.28 24.25 8.24
C ARG A 575 22.57 22.91 7.57
N PRO A 576 23.74 22.77 6.91
CA PRO A 576 24.12 21.48 6.37
C PRO A 576 24.13 20.43 7.50
N PRO A 577 23.62 19.22 7.25
CA PRO A 577 23.72 18.13 8.22
C PRO A 577 25.19 17.94 8.62
N PRO A 578 25.47 17.54 9.88
CA PRO A 578 26.85 17.32 10.35
C PRO A 578 27.66 16.33 9.49
N THR A 579 26.98 15.55 8.64
CA THR A 579 27.53 14.51 7.76
C THR A 579 27.81 14.96 6.32
N VAL A 580 27.54 16.22 5.94
CA VAL A 580 27.77 16.75 4.58
C VAL A 580 28.93 17.77 4.60
N PRO A 581 29.95 17.67 3.72
CA PRO A 581 31.04 18.63 3.66
C PRO A 581 30.53 20.07 3.47
N ARG A 582 31.12 21.02 4.22
CA ARG A 582 30.68 22.42 4.33
C ARG A 582 30.64 23.13 2.96
N GLY A 583 29.45 23.28 2.40
CA GLY A 583 29.10 24.26 1.36
C GLY A 583 28.05 25.24 1.89
N THR A 584 28.03 26.46 1.38
CA THR A 584 27.18 27.56 1.85
C THR A 584 25.68 27.19 1.78
N PRO A 585 24.91 27.31 2.90
CA PRO A 585 23.52 26.85 2.95
C PRO A 585 22.55 27.76 2.18
N PRO A 586 21.49 27.22 1.55
CA PRO A 586 20.36 28.02 1.11
C PRO A 586 19.49 28.45 2.30
N ARG A 587 18.96 29.68 2.27
CA ARG A 587 17.82 30.06 3.13
C ARG A 587 16.54 29.46 2.55
N VAL A 588 15.80 28.70 3.35
CA VAL A 588 14.52 28.08 2.95
C VAL A 588 13.41 28.52 3.90
N THR A 589 12.41 29.22 3.37
CA THR A 589 11.16 29.49 4.09
C THR A 589 10.14 28.41 3.72
N ILE A 590 9.64 27.67 4.71
CA ILE A 590 8.65 26.61 4.49
C ILE A 590 7.27 27.17 4.83
N ILE A 591 6.47 27.43 3.80
CA ILE A 591 5.04 27.73 3.96
C ILE A 591 4.28 26.41 3.94
N PHE A 592 3.52 26.13 4.99
CA PHE A 592 2.56 25.04 4.97
C PHE A 592 1.32 25.53 4.19
N ALA A 593 1.14 25.04 2.96
CA ALA A 593 -0.05 25.33 2.15
C ALA A 593 -0.95 24.09 2.07
N PRO A 594 -2.27 24.24 2.20
CA PRO A 594 -3.21 23.14 2.00
C PRO A 594 -3.22 22.67 0.54
N ILE A 595 -3.44 21.38 0.32
CA ILE A 595 -3.65 20.81 -1.02
C ILE A 595 -5.02 21.31 -1.53
N SER A 596 -5.08 21.94 -2.70
CA SER A 596 -6.34 22.45 -3.27
C SER A 596 -7.34 21.29 -3.50
N PRO A 597 -8.61 21.43 -3.07
CA PRO A 597 -9.67 20.48 -3.38
C PRO A 597 -9.85 20.36 -4.90
N GLY A 598 -9.89 19.14 -5.43
CA GLY A 598 -10.19 18.89 -6.86
C GLY A 598 -8.99 18.59 -7.76
N THR A 599 -7.75 18.60 -7.26
CA THR A 599 -6.57 18.12 -8.01
C THR A 599 -5.93 16.97 -7.25
N LEU A 600 -5.93 15.74 -7.81
CA LEU A 600 -5.04 14.68 -7.32
C LEU A 600 -3.61 15.25 -7.24
N PRO A 601 -2.83 14.97 -6.20
CA PRO A 601 -1.59 15.67 -5.93
C PRO A 601 -0.65 15.61 -7.14
N ARG A 602 -0.51 16.75 -7.82
CA ARG A 602 0.63 17.07 -8.66
C ARG A 602 1.83 17.08 -7.70
N ALA A 603 2.77 16.17 -7.88
CA ALA A 603 3.91 16.03 -6.98
C ALA A 603 4.74 17.32 -6.94
N ALA A 604 4.60 18.09 -5.87
CA ALA A 604 5.64 18.79 -5.12
C ALA A 604 4.93 19.70 -4.11
N ALA A 605 5.32 19.63 -2.83
CA ALA A 605 5.20 20.82 -2.02
C ALA A 605 5.88 21.95 -2.80
N THR A 606 5.19 23.05 -3.04
CA THR A 606 5.83 24.22 -3.65
C THR A 606 6.79 24.78 -2.61
N VAL A 607 8.01 24.27 -2.57
CA VAL A 607 9.13 24.95 -1.93
C VAL A 607 9.48 26.08 -2.88
N THR A 608 8.98 27.27 -2.61
CA THR A 608 9.37 28.47 -3.36
C THR A 608 10.81 28.78 -2.97
N THR A 609 11.77 28.26 -3.74
CA THR A 609 13.17 28.68 -3.64
C THR A 609 13.34 29.93 -4.52
N THR A 610 13.51 31.10 -3.90
CA THR A 610 14.00 32.27 -4.64
C THR A 610 15.50 32.08 -4.89
N ARG A 611 15.86 31.57 -6.07
CA ARG A 611 17.25 31.60 -6.57
C ARG A 611 17.46 32.89 -7.36
N SER A 612 18.47 33.67 -7.00
CA SER A 612 19.06 34.66 -7.91
C SER A 612 20.02 33.96 -8.89
N GLU A 613 20.10 34.51 -10.10
CA GLU A 613 20.71 33.98 -11.34
C GLU A 613 22.23 33.64 -11.32
N PRO A 614 22.77 32.97 -12.37
CA PRO A 614 23.91 32.07 -12.27
C PRO A 614 25.25 32.69 -12.70
N LEU A 615 26.36 32.16 -12.16
CA LEU A 615 27.70 32.35 -12.71
C LEU A 615 28.35 31.01 -13.06
N SER A 616 28.48 30.83 -14.38
CA SER A 616 29.48 30.10 -15.19
C SER A 616 30.22 28.85 -14.65
N ARG A 617 30.07 27.76 -15.43
CA ARG A 617 31.02 26.68 -15.77
C ARG A 617 32.34 26.59 -15.00
N SER A 618 32.60 25.42 -14.38
CA SER A 618 33.83 24.64 -14.64
C SER A 618 33.80 23.23 -14.02
N ARG A 619 34.04 22.25 -14.91
CA ARG A 619 34.78 20.97 -14.75
C ARG A 619 34.27 19.90 -13.78
N GLU A 620 33.82 18.81 -14.42
CA GLU A 620 33.84 17.43 -13.92
C GLU A 620 35.22 17.06 -13.35
N MET A 621 35.26 16.42 -12.18
CA MET A 621 36.38 15.61 -11.74
C MET A 621 35.87 14.24 -11.27
N SER A 622 36.55 13.21 -11.75
CA SER A 622 36.24 11.80 -11.67
C SER A 622 36.37 11.21 -10.26
N CYS A 623 35.51 10.23 -9.97
CA CYS A 623 35.67 9.29 -8.85
C CYS A 623 36.91 8.41 -9.03
N GLN A 624 38.04 8.81 -8.46
CA GLN A 624 39.17 7.94 -8.13
C GLN A 624 40.11 8.73 -7.23
N GLU A 625 39.87 8.70 -5.90
CA GLU A 625 40.86 9.01 -4.83
C GLU A 625 40.18 9.11 -3.46
N VAL A 626 39.67 8.00 -2.91
CA VAL A 626 39.68 7.75 -1.44
C VAL A 626 39.64 6.23 -1.23
N ILE A 627 40.75 5.54 -1.51
CA ILE A 627 41.02 4.20 -0.96
C ILE A 627 42.37 4.32 -0.27
N GLY A 628 42.36 4.18 1.06
CA GLY A 628 43.57 4.28 1.87
C GLY A 628 43.36 3.70 3.27
N ASN A 629 43.77 2.45 3.42
CA ASN A 629 44.32 1.81 4.61
C ASN A 629 43.43 1.57 5.84
N PHE A 630 42.91 0.35 5.96
CA PHE A 630 43.04 -0.43 7.21
C PHE A 630 43.17 -1.93 6.86
N SER A 631 44.33 -2.52 7.18
CA SER A 631 44.61 -3.95 7.10
C SER A 631 44.54 -4.57 8.51
N PRO A 632 44.13 -5.84 8.67
CA PRO A 632 43.72 -6.42 9.95
C PRO A 632 44.90 -7.03 10.71
N ARG A 633 44.88 -6.96 12.04
CA ARG A 633 45.66 -7.88 12.89
C ARG A 633 44.74 -8.95 13.44
N ALA A 634 45.01 -10.17 13.00
CA ALA A 634 44.59 -11.39 13.64
C ALA A 634 45.37 -11.54 14.96
N ASP A 635 44.67 -11.91 16.03
CA ASP A 635 45.24 -12.74 17.09
C ASP A 635 44.23 -13.81 17.47
N SER A 636 44.71 -15.03 17.37
CA SER A 636 44.05 -16.31 17.59
C SER A 636 43.82 -16.59 19.07
N GLY A 637 42.67 -17.16 19.41
CA GLY A 637 42.41 -17.72 20.74
C GLY A 637 41.18 -18.62 20.74
N VAL A 638 41.35 -19.87 20.31
CA VAL A 638 40.37 -20.94 20.48
C VAL A 638 40.37 -21.37 21.95
N ALA A 639 39.20 -21.43 22.58
CA ALA A 639 39.00 -22.15 23.85
C ALA A 639 37.65 -22.86 23.85
N THR A 640 37.71 -24.19 23.97
CA THR A 640 36.60 -25.12 24.09
C THR A 640 36.04 -25.22 25.52
N ALA A 641 34.72 -25.42 25.58
CA ALA A 641 33.84 -25.91 26.66
C ALA A 641 34.38 -26.19 28.09
N GLY A 642 33.62 -25.70 29.09
CA GLY A 642 33.65 -26.14 30.48
C GLY A 642 32.30 -25.90 31.17
N ARG A 643 31.83 -26.93 31.91
CA ARG A 643 30.55 -27.01 32.62
C ARG A 643 30.50 -26.13 33.89
N ASP A 644 29.27 -25.90 34.33
CA ASP A 644 28.83 -25.50 35.69
C ASP A 644 29.30 -24.15 36.24
N GLY A 645 28.32 -23.28 36.54
CA GLY A 645 28.57 -22.06 37.30
C GLY A 645 27.33 -21.15 37.39
N GLU A 646 26.63 -21.23 38.52
CA GLU A 646 25.59 -20.29 38.94
C GLU A 646 26.01 -18.83 38.73
N PHE A 647 25.15 -18.03 38.09
CA PHE A 647 25.19 -16.57 38.24
C PHE A 647 23.87 -16.07 38.84
N ARG A 648 23.86 -16.01 40.17
CA ARG A 648 22.93 -15.17 40.94
C ARG A 648 23.33 -13.71 40.79
N LYS A 649 22.43 -12.87 40.28
CA LYS A 649 22.37 -11.45 40.64
C LYS A 649 20.93 -11.04 40.95
N ARG A 650 20.69 -10.84 42.26
CA ARG A 650 19.55 -10.08 42.81
C ARG A 650 19.82 -8.59 42.58
N TRP A 651 18.83 -7.86 42.07
CA TRP A 651 18.62 -6.43 42.38
C TRP A 651 17.10 -6.12 42.40
N ASN A 652 16.65 -5.80 43.61
CA ASN A 652 15.54 -4.90 44.01
C ASN A 652 14.13 -5.05 43.41
N GLY A 653 13.32 -5.90 44.05
CA GLY A 653 12.28 -5.47 44.97
C GLY A 653 11.22 -4.46 44.49
N TYR A 654 10.16 -4.94 43.83
CA TYR A 654 8.80 -4.44 44.00
C TYR A 654 7.82 -5.62 43.83
N ARG A 655 6.96 -5.87 44.84
CA ARG A 655 5.84 -6.81 44.77
C ARG A 655 4.59 -6.02 44.40
N PHE A 656 3.93 -6.40 43.32
CA PHE A 656 2.51 -6.11 43.13
C PHE A 656 1.74 -7.40 43.40
N LYS A 657 0.78 -7.33 44.33
CA LYS A 657 -0.20 -8.39 44.58
C LYS A 657 -1.10 -8.51 43.34
N THR A 658 -1.29 -9.75 42.90
CA THR A 658 -2.33 -10.18 41.96
C THR A 658 -3.72 -9.92 42.51
#